data_AF-A0A5C8NZ01-F1
#
_entry.id   AF-A0A5C8NZ01-F1
#
_cell.length_a   1.000
_cell.length_b   1.000
_cell.length_c   1.000
_cell.angle_alpha   90.00
_cell.angle_beta   90.00
_cell.angle_gamma   90.00
#
_symmetry.space_group_name_H-M   'P 1'
#
loop_
_entity.id
_entity.type
_entity.pdbx_description
1 polymer ?
#
loop_
_entity_poly.entity_id
_entity_poly.type
_entity_poly.pdbx_seq_one_letter_code
_entity_poly.pdbx_strand_id
1 'polypeptide(L)'
;MEHRHYLSPMFDPAGVLLIVSREDPARDTSWAAPIRARFAAEAAAAAATAGSGAAAARRVRSIARRTVSLEAAGSGELPQSGCDLALIATPIGQVEAALALAAAHGARAAAVLDRCDDDVLARRLVEKARALHIRLLGPGSMGMMCPPVRLDASRLGRLPASGNVALVSQSGVLAGAVLDWAGDTAIGFSLIVSLGFEADVDLAQVLDYLAGDSRTKAVVVYLEAVSEARGFMSALRALATVKPVVVLKAGRDASTRTGARTHSGAIAAADAVYSAALRRAGAVQVRLFTQLFTAVRYLAARNWPLGKRLAIVSNGHGPAMLAADQAWSQGIRLLPFGEATGLALRSRLPGIAPANPLNLGIDASPTRFADAIEALAQDADSDALLVLMSPGGGVDARAITDRVVSVSRGFAKPLFACWLGDSSVRELRSKLDAAGLPVFRTPEAAVDAFSTVATFHQNQLLLQQVPRSLSDMEAPDVAGARVVLQAALAQGREVLSEVESKALLAAFRIPVTRTVLARDADQAERHADEIGYPVVMKIASHDVTHKSDVGGVSLNVRNAAEVRAQFAAILESVRAALPAARLEGVTIQPMVRSRGARELYVGVFRNRLFGPVIAFGAGGTRVEVVRDTTLEFPPLNAYLARSMIGRTRVAATLGEFRGAPAVDDEALARVLVRVSEMVCELPQLAEMDINPLIADERGAIAVDARIVLDPAPVAAGPRYGHMAIMPYPAHLSRESRLRDGRSCLLRPIQAEDADRLQRFTRGLSQQSRYFRFISTLNELTPRMLVRYTQIDYDRELALVAVCREGDGDRIIGVARYLLNPDRDTCEFAIAVGDDFQGQGLGTALMRALIEEARLRGLKRMEGYVLAINAPMIQLMRALGFTIDRDPDDETLKLVWIALERPVQAGSPPA
;
A
#
# COMPACT_ATOMS: atom_id res chain seq x y z
N MET A 1 26.62 5.07 -7.67
CA MET A 1 26.05 6.38 -7.99
C MET A 1 24.73 6.54 -7.25
N GLU A 2 24.50 7.68 -6.57
CA GLU A 2 23.15 8.01 -6.09
C GLU A 2 22.31 8.39 -7.32
N HIS A 3 21.46 7.48 -7.81
CA HIS A 3 20.46 7.84 -8.82
C HIS A 3 19.58 8.95 -8.24
N ARG A 4 19.76 10.18 -8.74
CA ARG A 4 18.88 11.29 -8.40
C ARG A 4 17.53 11.06 -9.07
N HIS A 5 16.47 11.11 -8.27
CA HIS A 5 15.11 10.95 -8.76
C HIS A 5 14.79 12.03 -9.82
N TYR A 6 13.97 11.72 -10.81
CA TYR A 6 13.62 12.68 -11.88
C TYR A 6 12.84 13.91 -11.39
N LEU A 7 12.26 13.84 -10.19
CA LEU A 7 11.65 14.99 -9.49
C LEU A 7 12.65 15.78 -8.63
N SER A 8 13.93 15.40 -8.59
CA SER A 8 14.96 16.17 -7.89
C SER A 8 15.07 17.63 -8.37
N PRO A 9 14.96 17.97 -9.67
CA PRO A 9 14.91 19.37 -10.10
C PRO A 9 13.75 20.17 -9.48
N MET A 10 12.69 19.50 -9.02
CA MET A 10 11.53 20.13 -8.40
C MET A 10 11.72 20.31 -6.89
N PHE A 11 12.22 19.29 -6.17
CA PHE A 11 12.27 19.26 -4.70
C PHE A 11 13.66 19.49 -4.08
N ASP A 12 14.73 19.48 -4.88
CA ASP A 12 16.09 19.84 -4.46
C ASP A 12 16.81 20.68 -5.56
N PRO A 13 16.20 21.78 -6.05
CA PRO A 13 16.79 22.60 -7.10
C PRO A 13 18.06 23.32 -6.62
N ALA A 14 19.05 23.44 -7.51
CA ALA A 14 20.18 24.34 -7.33
C ALA A 14 19.82 25.80 -7.65
N GLY A 15 18.89 26.00 -8.60
CA GLY A 15 18.41 27.33 -9.02
C GLY A 15 16.92 27.36 -9.28
N VAL A 16 16.27 28.46 -8.89
CA VAL A 16 14.83 28.69 -9.06
C VAL A 16 14.59 30.01 -9.80
N LEU A 17 13.76 29.94 -10.84
CA LEU A 17 13.34 31.06 -11.67
C LEU A 17 11.88 31.41 -11.38
N LEU A 18 11.62 32.61 -10.85
CA LEU A 18 10.27 33.15 -10.75
C LEU A 18 9.90 33.86 -12.06
N ILE A 19 8.83 33.41 -12.73
CA ILE A 19 8.28 34.04 -13.92
C ILE A 19 7.02 34.81 -13.54
N VAL A 20 7.02 36.11 -13.83
CA VAL A 20 5.88 37.02 -13.59
C VAL A 20 5.41 37.64 -14.91
N SER A 21 4.19 38.15 -14.92
CA SER A 21 3.61 38.72 -16.14
C SER A 21 4.21 40.06 -16.51
N ARG A 22 4.46 40.92 -15.51
CA ARG A 22 4.80 42.34 -15.70
C ARG A 22 6.13 42.70 -15.05
N GLU A 23 6.82 43.70 -15.60
CA GLU A 23 8.03 44.24 -14.96
C GLU A 23 7.72 45.00 -13.67
N ASP A 24 6.62 45.73 -13.60
CA ASP A 24 6.23 46.52 -12.42
C ASP A 24 5.50 45.65 -11.37
N PRO A 25 6.06 45.46 -10.15
CA PRO A 25 5.40 44.72 -9.07
C PRO A 25 4.05 45.27 -8.64
N ALA A 26 3.81 46.58 -8.77
CA ALA A 26 2.54 47.20 -8.37
C ALA A 26 1.35 46.76 -9.25
N ARG A 27 1.65 46.15 -10.40
CA ARG A 27 0.68 45.68 -11.39
C ARG A 27 0.53 44.16 -11.41
N ASP A 28 1.20 43.46 -10.49
CA ASP A 28 1.02 42.03 -10.30
C ASP A 28 -0.39 41.74 -9.74
N THR A 29 -0.90 40.53 -9.99
CA THR A 29 -2.15 40.09 -9.36
C THR A 29 -1.99 40.06 -7.84
N SER A 30 -3.09 40.23 -7.11
CA SER A 30 -3.10 40.26 -5.63
C SER A 30 -2.44 39.03 -4.99
N TRP A 31 -2.45 37.89 -5.68
CA TRP A 31 -1.82 36.67 -5.21
C TRP A 31 -0.35 36.49 -5.65
N ALA A 32 0.08 37.12 -6.75
CA ALA A 32 1.45 37.03 -7.25
C ALA A 32 2.39 38.03 -6.55
N ALA A 33 1.89 39.22 -6.19
CA ALA A 33 2.69 40.25 -5.53
C ALA A 33 3.37 39.77 -4.23
N PRO A 34 2.70 39.03 -3.31
CA PRO A 34 3.35 38.50 -2.10
C PRO A 34 4.47 37.50 -2.41
N ILE A 35 4.31 36.68 -3.45
CA ILE A 35 5.33 35.71 -3.88
C ILE A 35 6.56 36.45 -4.36
N ARG A 36 6.38 37.46 -5.22
CA ARG A 36 7.48 38.26 -5.77
C ARG A 36 8.25 38.99 -4.68
N ALA A 37 7.54 39.61 -3.74
CA ALA A 37 8.16 40.29 -2.59
C ALA A 37 8.98 39.32 -1.73
N ARG A 38 8.45 38.13 -1.42
CA ARG A 38 9.16 37.07 -0.68
C ARG A 38 10.40 36.62 -1.45
N PHE A 39 10.27 36.35 -2.75
CA PHE A 39 11.36 35.84 -3.58
C PHE A 39 12.52 36.85 -3.69
N ALA A 40 12.20 38.14 -3.80
CA ALA A 40 13.18 39.22 -3.78
C ALA A 40 13.91 39.31 -2.43
N ALA A 41 13.19 39.21 -1.31
CA ALA A 41 13.78 39.21 0.03
C ALA A 41 14.71 38.01 0.26
N GLU A 42 14.31 36.82 -0.20
CA GLU A 42 15.16 35.62 -0.11
C GLU A 42 16.41 35.71 -0.99
N ALA A 43 16.29 36.27 -2.20
CA ALA A 43 17.43 36.50 -3.09
C ALA A 43 18.43 37.49 -2.48
N ALA A 44 17.94 38.59 -1.89
CA ALA A 44 18.77 39.58 -1.20
C ALA A 44 19.48 38.98 0.03
N ALA A 45 18.78 38.16 0.82
CA ALA A 45 19.37 37.48 1.97
C ALA A 45 20.48 36.50 1.56
N ALA A 46 20.30 35.77 0.45
CA ALA A 46 21.31 34.86 -0.09
C ALA A 46 22.55 35.61 -0.61
N ALA A 47 22.38 36.76 -1.26
CA ALA A 47 23.49 37.60 -1.72
C ALA A 47 24.28 38.19 -0.53
N ALA A 48 23.60 38.62 0.53
CA ALA A 48 24.23 39.16 1.73
C ALA A 48 25.08 38.13 2.48
N THR A 49 24.68 36.85 2.47
CA THR A 49 25.46 35.77 3.11
C THR A 49 26.68 35.34 2.29
N ALA A 50 26.66 35.54 0.97
CA ALA A 50 27.81 35.24 0.10
C ALA A 50 28.94 36.29 0.22
N GLY A 51 28.62 37.54 0.60
CA GLY A 51 29.60 38.63 0.75
C GLY A 51 30.31 38.69 2.11
N SER A 52 29.78 38.05 3.15
CA SER A 52 30.44 37.95 4.46
C SER A 52 31.26 36.66 4.53
N GLY A 53 32.58 36.74 4.69
CA GLY A 53 33.50 35.58 4.80
C GLY A 53 33.27 34.61 5.97
N ALA A 54 32.09 34.63 6.61
CA ALA A 54 31.66 33.74 7.68
C ALA A 54 30.97 32.48 7.13
N ALA A 55 31.64 31.74 6.23
CA ALA A 55 31.16 30.45 5.72
C ALA A 55 31.30 29.29 6.73
N ALA A 56 31.84 29.52 7.92
CA ALA A 56 32.32 28.44 8.80
C ALA A 56 31.28 27.83 9.76
N ALA A 57 30.02 28.28 9.82
CA ALA A 57 29.09 27.79 10.87
C ALA A 57 27.65 27.43 10.46
N ARG A 58 27.25 27.49 9.17
CA ARG A 58 25.90 27.06 8.76
C ARG A 58 25.92 26.20 7.48
N ARG A 59 25.88 24.88 7.65
CA ARG A 59 25.76 23.85 6.59
C ARG A 59 24.39 23.84 5.89
N VAL A 60 23.86 25.00 5.47
CA VAL A 60 22.62 25.05 4.68
C VAL A 60 22.99 25.45 3.25
N ARG A 61 22.73 24.55 2.28
CA ARG A 61 22.96 24.79 0.84
C ARG A 61 22.12 26.00 0.39
N SER A 62 22.76 26.98 -0.26
CA SER A 62 22.07 28.14 -0.83
C SER A 62 21.48 27.81 -2.21
N ILE A 63 20.25 28.29 -2.46
CA ILE A 63 19.56 28.14 -3.75
C ILE A 63 19.64 29.46 -4.50
N ALA A 64 20.10 29.44 -5.76
CA ALA A 64 20.11 30.61 -6.62
C ALA A 64 18.68 31.03 -6.99
N ARG A 65 18.36 32.32 -6.91
CA ARG A 65 17.01 32.85 -7.15
C ARG A 65 17.06 33.98 -8.16
N ARG A 66 16.18 33.92 -9.16
CA ARG A 66 16.02 34.97 -10.20
C ARG A 66 14.56 35.24 -10.51
N THR A 67 14.26 36.47 -10.92
CA THR A 67 12.93 36.86 -11.37
C THR A 67 13.02 37.41 -12.79
N VAL A 68 12.15 36.93 -13.68
CA VAL A 68 12.04 37.38 -15.07
C VAL A 68 10.58 37.68 -15.38
N SER A 69 10.33 38.76 -16.12
CA SER A 69 8.99 39.10 -16.60
C SER A 69 8.79 38.64 -18.06
N LEU A 70 7.56 38.27 -18.41
CA LEU A 70 7.20 37.97 -19.80
C LEU A 70 7.35 39.20 -20.72
N GLU A 71 7.10 40.41 -20.20
CA GLU A 71 7.29 41.67 -20.94
C GLU A 71 8.75 41.89 -21.35
N ALA A 72 9.71 41.65 -20.44
CA ALA A 72 11.13 41.85 -20.70
C ALA A 72 11.67 40.87 -21.74
N ALA A 73 11.21 39.61 -21.70
CA ALA A 73 11.69 38.53 -22.56
C ALA A 73 11.42 38.77 -24.07
N GLY A 74 10.48 39.66 -24.42
CA GLY A 74 10.22 40.04 -25.80
C GLY A 74 11.28 40.96 -26.44
N SER A 75 12.29 41.40 -25.67
CA SER A 75 13.17 42.53 -26.07
C SER A 75 14.68 42.22 -26.18
N GLY A 76 15.14 40.96 -26.05
CA GLY A 76 16.57 40.62 -26.26
C GLY A 76 16.98 39.17 -25.95
N GLU A 77 18.22 38.81 -26.30
CA GLU A 77 18.83 37.48 -26.07
C GLU A 77 18.84 37.09 -24.58
N LEU A 78 18.32 35.90 -24.27
CA LEU A 78 18.21 35.37 -22.92
C LEU A 78 19.50 34.63 -22.53
N PRO A 79 20.17 34.96 -21.42
CA PRO A 79 21.35 34.24 -20.98
C PRO A 79 21.00 32.82 -20.51
N GLN A 80 21.58 31.79 -21.16
CA GLN A 80 21.53 30.41 -20.68
C GLN A 80 22.10 30.34 -19.26
N SER A 81 21.25 30.04 -18.29
CA SER A 81 21.61 30.05 -16.88
C SER A 81 20.98 28.84 -16.21
N GLY A 82 21.76 28.03 -15.51
CA GLY A 82 21.28 26.77 -14.90
C GLY A 82 20.20 26.98 -13.83
N CYS A 83 18.94 27.04 -14.23
CA CYS A 83 17.77 26.97 -13.34
C CYS A 83 17.17 25.57 -13.44
N ASP A 84 16.84 24.95 -12.31
CA ASP A 84 16.26 23.62 -12.27
C ASP A 84 14.73 23.67 -12.23
N LEU A 85 14.18 24.66 -11.51
CA LEU A 85 12.76 24.85 -11.25
C LEU A 85 12.30 26.25 -11.70
N ALA A 86 11.20 26.32 -12.45
CA ALA A 86 10.48 27.56 -12.72
C ALA A 86 9.20 27.66 -11.89
N LEU A 87 9.01 28.78 -11.20
CA LEU A 87 7.77 29.13 -10.51
C LEU A 87 6.97 30.09 -11.38
N ILE A 88 5.85 29.64 -11.94
CA ILE A 88 5.05 30.41 -12.88
C ILE A 88 3.93 31.12 -12.11
N ALA A 89 4.13 32.42 -11.88
CA ALA A 89 3.22 33.33 -11.19
C ALA A 89 2.55 34.29 -12.20
N THR A 90 1.95 33.73 -13.24
CA THR A 90 1.24 34.45 -14.31
C THR A 90 -0.22 33.99 -14.40
N PRO A 91 -1.16 34.79 -14.94
CA PRO A 91 -2.49 34.32 -15.27
C PRO A 91 -2.46 33.10 -16.19
N ILE A 92 -3.46 32.21 -16.06
CA ILE A 92 -3.47 30.91 -16.76
C ILE A 92 -3.31 31.02 -18.29
N GLY A 93 -3.85 32.07 -18.90
CA GLY A 93 -3.74 32.32 -20.35
C GLY A 93 -2.33 32.65 -20.86
N GLN A 94 -1.37 32.93 -19.97
CA GLN A 94 0.02 33.27 -20.31
C GLN A 94 1.01 32.13 -20.02
N VAL A 95 0.54 31.01 -19.46
CA VAL A 95 1.41 29.92 -18.98
C VAL A 95 2.19 29.25 -20.11
N GLU A 96 1.65 29.17 -21.33
CA GLU A 96 2.38 28.61 -22.47
C GLU A 96 3.65 29.40 -22.81
N ALA A 97 3.55 30.73 -22.80
CA ALA A 97 4.70 31.61 -23.01
C ALA A 97 5.70 31.49 -21.86
N ALA A 98 5.20 31.38 -20.62
CA ALA A 98 6.04 31.17 -19.45
C ALA A 98 6.78 29.82 -19.47
N LEU A 99 6.15 28.74 -19.96
CA LEU A 99 6.81 27.44 -20.12
C LEU A 99 7.93 27.49 -21.18
N ALA A 100 7.70 28.18 -22.31
CA ALA A 100 8.74 28.37 -23.31
C ALA A 100 9.93 29.17 -22.75
N LEU A 101 9.65 30.22 -21.98
CA LEU A 101 10.66 31.02 -21.30
C LEU A 101 11.43 30.21 -20.24
N ALA A 102 10.74 29.36 -19.49
CA ALA A 102 11.36 28.45 -18.52
C ALA A 102 12.33 27.48 -19.20
N ALA A 103 11.92 26.88 -20.32
CA ALA A 103 12.76 25.97 -21.11
C ALA A 103 14.01 26.66 -21.65
N ALA A 104 13.88 27.91 -22.13
CA ALA A 104 15.02 28.71 -22.61
C ALA A 104 16.06 28.99 -21.50
N HIS A 105 15.63 29.01 -20.23
CA HIS A 105 16.50 29.13 -19.06
C HIS A 105 16.90 27.77 -18.45
N GLY A 106 16.72 26.67 -19.19
CA GLY A 106 17.17 25.33 -18.78
C GLY A 106 16.35 24.68 -17.66
N ALA A 107 15.17 25.22 -17.33
CA ALA A 107 14.30 24.63 -16.31
C ALA A 107 13.87 23.22 -16.73
N ARG A 108 13.99 22.26 -15.80
CA ARG A 108 13.55 20.87 -15.98
C ARG A 108 12.23 20.57 -15.27
N ALA A 109 11.84 21.46 -14.35
CA ALA A 109 10.57 21.41 -13.65
C ALA A 109 9.91 22.79 -13.64
N ALA A 110 8.58 22.83 -13.61
CA ALA A 110 7.80 24.04 -13.43
C ALA A 110 6.62 23.82 -12.49
N ALA A 111 6.30 24.83 -11.68
CA ALA A 111 5.11 24.86 -10.83
C ALA A 111 4.17 25.99 -11.28
N VAL A 112 2.95 25.63 -11.68
CA VAL A 112 1.91 26.57 -12.14
C VAL A 112 0.93 26.84 -11.00
N LEU A 113 0.99 28.06 -10.49
CA LEU A 113 0.27 28.45 -9.26
C LEU A 113 -1.14 29.00 -9.49
N ASP A 114 -1.47 29.37 -10.73
CA ASP A 114 -2.81 29.85 -11.06
C ASP A 114 -3.77 28.68 -11.30
N ARG A 115 -5.05 28.91 -11.01
CA ARG A 115 -6.10 27.90 -11.15
C ARG A 115 -6.49 27.74 -12.62
N CYS A 116 -6.72 26.50 -13.04
CA CYS A 116 -7.25 26.16 -14.35
C CYS A 116 -8.53 25.34 -14.17
N ASP A 117 -9.67 25.91 -14.51
CA ASP A 117 -10.98 25.23 -14.46
C ASP A 117 -11.36 24.57 -15.81
N ASP A 118 -10.53 24.75 -16.83
CA ASP A 118 -10.70 24.16 -18.15
C ASP A 118 -9.74 22.96 -18.32
N ASP A 119 -10.31 21.75 -18.32
CA ASP A 119 -9.59 20.49 -18.51
C ASP A 119 -8.86 20.43 -19.86
N VAL A 120 -9.41 21.03 -20.91
CA VAL A 120 -8.81 21.02 -22.25
C VAL A 120 -7.56 21.89 -22.26
N LEU A 121 -7.65 23.09 -21.67
CA LEU A 121 -6.50 23.96 -21.48
C LEU A 121 -5.44 23.28 -20.62
N ALA A 122 -5.82 22.67 -19.50
CA ALA A 122 -4.89 21.99 -18.60
C ALA A 122 -4.11 20.87 -19.33
N ARG A 123 -4.79 20.05 -20.14
CA ARG A 123 -4.13 19.01 -20.96
C ARG A 123 -3.18 19.61 -21.99
N ARG A 124 -3.58 20.68 -22.68
CA ARG A 124 -2.72 21.38 -23.66
C ARG A 124 -1.45 21.92 -23.01
N LEU A 125 -1.54 22.49 -21.80
CA LEU A 125 -0.40 22.96 -21.03
C LEU A 125 0.56 21.81 -20.66
N VAL A 126 0.03 20.65 -20.28
CA VAL A 126 0.82 19.46 -19.97
C VAL A 126 1.53 18.91 -21.21
N GLU A 127 0.85 18.82 -22.35
CA GLU A 127 1.45 18.40 -23.61
C GLU A 127 2.58 19.36 -24.02
N LYS A 128 2.37 20.67 -23.87
CA LYS A 128 3.41 21.67 -24.12
C LYS A 128 4.61 21.52 -23.19
N ALA A 129 4.38 21.30 -21.89
CA ALA A 129 5.45 21.08 -20.92
C ALA A 129 6.26 19.81 -21.26
N ARG A 130 5.58 18.71 -21.62
CA ARG A 130 6.23 17.46 -22.07
C ARG A 130 7.07 17.66 -23.31
N ALA A 131 6.57 18.39 -24.31
CA ALA A 131 7.32 18.72 -25.53
C ALA A 131 8.57 19.57 -25.26
N LEU A 132 8.57 20.33 -24.16
CA LEU A 132 9.70 21.12 -23.69
C LEU A 132 10.60 20.36 -22.70
N HIS A 133 10.32 19.08 -22.44
CA HIS A 133 10.99 18.26 -21.41
C HIS A 133 10.94 18.85 -19.99
N ILE A 134 9.86 19.57 -19.67
CA ILE A 134 9.59 20.14 -18.36
C ILE A 134 8.57 19.29 -17.61
N ARG A 135 8.89 18.91 -16.37
CA ARG A 135 7.92 18.28 -15.45
C ARG A 135 7.05 19.34 -14.78
N LEU A 136 5.73 19.16 -14.83
CA LEU A 136 4.75 20.18 -14.42
C LEU A 136 4.03 19.79 -13.12
N LEU A 137 4.14 20.63 -12.09
CA LEU A 137 3.26 20.60 -10.91
C LEU A 137 2.08 21.56 -11.13
N GLY A 138 0.86 21.03 -11.06
CA GLY A 138 -0.37 21.73 -11.41
C GLY A 138 -0.84 21.42 -12.85
N PRO A 139 -1.62 22.30 -13.49
CA PRO A 139 -2.04 23.64 -13.05
C PRO A 139 -2.96 23.62 -11.81
N GLY A 140 -3.22 24.79 -11.22
CA GLY A 140 -4.06 24.92 -10.01
C GLY A 140 -3.42 24.41 -8.72
N SER A 141 -2.11 24.19 -8.71
CA SER A 141 -1.36 23.86 -7.51
C SER A 141 -1.22 25.11 -6.63
N MET A 142 -1.30 24.97 -5.31
CA MET A 142 -0.85 26.04 -4.40
C MET A 142 0.68 26.06 -4.21
N GLY A 143 1.40 25.21 -4.96
CA GLY A 143 2.86 25.13 -4.99
C GLY A 143 3.43 24.19 -3.93
N MET A 144 4.71 24.41 -3.60
CA MET A 144 5.46 23.55 -2.69
C MET A 144 6.42 24.32 -1.79
N MET A 145 6.77 23.73 -0.66
CA MET A 145 7.75 24.25 0.29
C MET A 145 8.73 23.14 0.69
N CYS A 146 10.03 23.44 0.72
CA CYS A 146 11.06 22.55 1.24
C CYS A 146 11.83 23.25 2.38
N PRO A 147 11.34 23.18 3.63
CA PRO A 147 11.93 23.89 4.77
C PRO A 147 13.43 23.61 5.03
N PRO A 148 13.96 22.37 4.88
CA PRO A 148 15.38 22.10 5.12
C PRO A 148 16.35 22.89 4.23
N VAL A 149 15.90 23.24 3.02
CA VAL A 149 16.67 24.05 2.05
C VAL A 149 16.13 25.48 1.92
N ARG A 150 15.21 25.88 2.82
CA ARG A 150 14.57 27.20 2.85
C ARG A 150 13.95 27.61 1.52
N LEU A 151 13.28 26.67 0.84
CA LEU A 151 12.56 26.94 -0.41
C LEU A 151 11.08 27.14 -0.12
N ASP A 152 10.52 28.27 -0.52
CA ASP A 152 9.07 28.53 -0.56
C ASP A 152 8.63 28.91 -1.98
N ALA A 153 8.21 27.90 -2.73
CA ALA A 153 7.66 28.01 -4.08
C ALA A 153 6.13 27.84 -4.06
N SER A 154 5.44 28.55 -3.15
CA SER A 154 4.02 28.32 -2.88
C SER A 154 3.19 29.58 -2.58
N ARG A 155 1.87 29.37 -2.52
CA ARG A 155 0.82 30.28 -2.02
C ARG A 155 0.28 29.85 -0.65
N LEU A 156 0.96 28.92 0.03
CA LEU A 156 0.43 28.21 1.20
C LEU A 156 0.59 28.99 2.53
N GLY A 157 1.25 30.16 2.51
CA GLY A 157 1.46 30.99 3.69
C GLY A 157 2.93 31.05 4.11
N ARG A 158 3.18 31.04 5.42
CA ARG A 158 4.52 31.13 6.00
C ARG A 158 5.25 29.80 5.90
N LEU A 159 6.53 29.83 5.51
CA LEU A 159 7.40 28.65 5.54
C LEU A 159 7.51 28.10 6.97
N PRO A 160 7.13 26.83 7.23
CA PRO A 160 7.17 26.25 8.57
C PRO A 160 8.60 25.90 9.00
N ALA A 161 8.74 25.47 10.25
CA ALA A 161 10.01 24.97 10.77
C ALA A 161 10.49 23.73 9.99
N SER A 162 11.81 23.57 9.90
CA SER A 162 12.42 22.37 9.33
C SER A 162 12.22 21.17 10.25
N GLY A 163 11.79 20.05 9.68
CA GLY A 163 11.69 18.77 10.39
C GLY A 163 11.66 17.59 9.43
N ASN A 164 10.93 16.55 9.80
CA ASN A 164 11.04 15.22 9.19
C ASN A 164 9.70 14.68 8.64
N VAL A 165 8.61 15.43 8.73
CA VAL A 165 7.30 15.03 8.20
C VAL A 165 7.09 15.63 6.82
N ALA A 166 6.61 14.86 5.85
CA ALA A 166 6.16 15.40 4.57
C ALA A 166 4.62 15.49 4.53
N LEU A 167 4.09 16.58 3.95
CA LEU A 167 2.67 16.76 3.70
C LEU A 167 2.41 16.80 2.20
N VAL A 168 1.64 15.84 1.70
CA VAL A 168 1.21 15.77 0.30
C VAL A 168 -0.31 15.94 0.27
N SER A 169 -0.80 16.94 -0.45
CA SER A 169 -2.22 17.27 -0.45
C SER A 169 -2.77 17.54 -1.84
N GLN A 170 -3.89 16.90 -2.16
CA GLN A 170 -4.70 17.26 -3.34
C GLN A 170 -5.44 18.60 -3.13
N SER A 171 -5.69 18.99 -1.87
CA SER A 171 -6.33 20.27 -1.54
C SER A 171 -5.31 21.27 -1.00
N GLY A 172 -5.08 22.36 -1.74
CA GLY A 172 -4.22 23.45 -1.28
C GLY A 172 -4.79 24.19 -0.07
N VAL A 173 -6.12 24.32 0.04
CA VAL A 173 -6.79 24.98 1.17
C VAL A 173 -6.54 24.22 2.47
N LEU A 174 -6.68 22.88 2.44
CA LEU A 174 -6.39 22.07 3.62
C LEU A 174 -4.90 22.03 3.95
N ALA A 175 -4.01 22.04 2.95
CA ALA A 175 -2.58 22.16 3.22
C ALA A 175 -2.26 23.48 3.94
N GLY A 176 -2.85 24.60 3.50
CA GLY A 176 -2.74 25.89 4.17
C GLY A 176 -3.26 25.86 5.61
N ALA A 177 -4.43 25.25 5.85
CA ALA A 177 -4.98 25.11 7.20
C ALA A 177 -4.10 24.26 8.13
N VAL A 178 -3.47 23.20 7.60
CA VAL A 178 -2.53 22.38 8.37
C VAL A 178 -1.28 23.16 8.73
N LEU A 179 -0.77 24.00 7.82
CA LEU A 179 0.40 24.84 8.06
C LEU A 179 0.14 25.96 9.07
N ASP A 180 -1.00 26.64 8.94
CA ASP A 180 -1.43 27.68 9.88
C ASP A 180 -1.48 27.14 11.31
N TRP A 181 -2.09 25.97 11.48
CA TRP A 181 -2.14 25.29 12.77
C TRP A 181 -0.76 24.84 13.28
N ALA A 182 0.12 24.38 12.38
CA ALA A 182 1.45 23.93 12.77
C ALA A 182 2.35 25.09 13.24
N GLY A 183 2.08 26.33 12.83
CA GLY A 183 2.89 27.51 13.15
C GLY A 183 3.10 27.77 14.64
N ASP A 184 2.13 27.39 15.48
CA ASP A 184 2.18 27.55 16.95
C ASP A 184 2.77 26.32 17.68
N THR A 185 3.24 25.32 16.93
CA THR A 185 3.71 24.04 17.48
C THR A 185 5.14 23.73 17.05
N ALA A 186 5.83 22.84 17.77
CA ALA A 186 7.19 22.41 17.41
C ALA A 186 7.23 21.42 16.21
N ILE A 187 6.17 21.35 15.39
CA ILE A 187 6.09 20.43 14.26
C ILE A 187 6.96 20.98 13.11
N GLY A 188 7.95 20.21 12.71
CA GLY A 188 8.78 20.54 11.56
C GLY A 188 8.45 19.69 10.34
N PHE A 189 8.47 20.31 9.16
CA PHE A 189 8.23 19.64 7.89
C PHE A 189 9.51 19.50 7.05
N SER A 190 9.57 18.43 6.26
CA SER A 190 10.63 18.14 5.29
C SER A 190 10.24 18.60 3.88
N LEU A 191 8.97 18.37 3.51
CA LEU A 191 8.37 18.75 2.23
C LEU A 191 6.89 19.05 2.46
N ILE A 192 6.37 20.11 1.83
CA ILE A 192 4.93 20.32 1.65
C ILE A 192 4.68 20.50 0.17
N VAL A 193 3.69 19.80 -0.37
CA VAL A 193 3.32 19.93 -1.78
C VAL A 193 1.81 19.85 -1.95
N SER A 194 1.28 20.82 -2.69
CA SER A 194 -0.08 20.82 -3.20
C SER A 194 -0.06 20.37 -4.66
N LEU A 195 -0.80 19.32 -5.02
CA LEU A 195 -0.67 18.71 -6.34
C LEU A 195 -1.45 19.44 -7.44
N GLY A 196 -2.62 20.01 -7.13
CA GLY A 196 -3.49 20.62 -8.14
C GLY A 196 -4.12 19.56 -9.05
N PHE A 197 -4.13 19.80 -10.37
CA PHE A 197 -4.81 18.94 -11.36
C PHE A 197 -4.18 17.56 -11.61
N GLU A 198 -2.94 17.30 -11.15
CA GLU A 198 -2.26 15.98 -11.24
C GLU A 198 -2.12 15.38 -12.66
N ALA A 199 -1.95 16.20 -13.69
CA ALA A 199 -1.87 15.70 -15.06
C ALA A 199 -0.45 15.34 -15.56
N ASP A 200 0.61 15.80 -14.87
CA ASP A 200 1.98 15.33 -15.12
C ASP A 200 2.66 14.81 -13.85
N VAL A 201 2.86 15.68 -12.85
CA VAL A 201 3.30 15.26 -11.52
C VAL A 201 2.08 14.90 -10.68
N ASP A 202 1.92 13.62 -10.41
CA ASP A 202 0.82 13.05 -9.65
C ASP A 202 1.23 12.61 -8.23
N LEU A 203 0.23 12.23 -7.42
CA LEU A 203 0.45 11.71 -6.07
C LEU A 203 1.44 10.53 -6.04
N ALA A 204 1.31 9.55 -6.94
CA ALA A 204 2.14 8.35 -6.93
C ALA A 204 3.62 8.69 -7.15
N GLN A 205 3.92 9.59 -8.09
CA GLN A 205 5.28 10.05 -8.37
C GLN A 205 5.92 10.79 -7.19
N VAL A 206 5.13 11.60 -6.47
CA VAL A 206 5.60 12.28 -5.26
C VAL A 206 5.86 11.29 -4.12
N LEU A 207 4.99 10.29 -3.93
CA LEU A 207 5.21 9.24 -2.94
C LEU A 207 6.47 8.41 -3.26
N ASP A 208 6.74 8.15 -4.54
CA ASP A 208 7.94 7.46 -5.00
C ASP A 208 9.21 8.27 -4.70
N TYR A 209 9.22 9.57 -5.00
CA TYR A 209 10.29 10.48 -4.61
C TYR A 209 10.52 10.44 -3.09
N LEU A 210 9.44 10.52 -2.33
CA LEU A 210 9.48 10.50 -0.86
C LEU A 210 9.94 9.16 -0.30
N ALA A 211 9.89 8.05 -1.04
CA ALA A 211 10.46 6.78 -0.57
C ALA A 211 11.99 6.90 -0.45
N GLY A 212 12.64 7.55 -1.43
CA GLY A 212 14.09 7.78 -1.46
C GLY A 212 14.60 8.94 -0.60
N ASP A 213 13.78 9.95 -0.27
CA ASP A 213 14.26 11.15 0.43
C ASP A 213 14.68 10.86 1.89
N SER A 214 15.97 10.95 2.18
CA SER A 214 16.52 10.66 3.51
C SER A 214 16.09 11.67 4.59
N ARG A 215 15.66 12.88 4.20
CA ARG A 215 15.20 13.95 5.11
C ARG A 215 13.81 13.65 5.68
N THR A 216 12.96 13.02 4.88
CA THR A 216 11.60 12.62 5.28
C THR A 216 11.62 11.31 6.03
N LYS A 217 11.02 11.30 7.23
CA LYS A 217 10.83 10.11 8.07
C LYS A 217 9.39 9.63 8.11
N ALA A 218 8.41 10.52 7.95
CA ALA A 218 6.99 10.16 7.90
C ALA A 218 6.25 11.01 6.86
N VAL A 219 5.15 10.49 6.33
CA VAL A 219 4.36 11.15 5.28
C VAL A 219 2.89 11.21 5.67
N VAL A 220 2.30 12.36 5.43
CA VAL A 220 0.88 12.64 5.65
C VAL A 220 0.27 13.00 4.31
N VAL A 221 -0.80 12.29 3.94
CA VAL A 221 -1.47 12.43 2.65
C VAL A 221 -2.91 12.86 2.86
N TYR A 222 -3.33 13.94 2.22
CA TYR A 222 -4.74 14.26 2.03
C TYR A 222 -5.17 13.80 0.64
N LEU A 223 -6.14 12.90 0.61
CA LEU A 223 -6.60 12.18 -0.58
C LEU A 223 -8.08 12.43 -0.83
N GLU A 224 -8.42 12.94 -2.00
CA GLU A 224 -9.77 13.07 -2.54
C GLU A 224 -10.08 11.94 -3.52
N ALA A 225 -9.19 11.68 -4.47
CA ALA A 225 -9.38 10.68 -5.52
C ALA A 225 -8.06 10.04 -5.96
N VAL A 226 -8.15 8.85 -6.53
CA VAL A 226 -7.03 8.15 -7.18
C VAL A 226 -7.42 7.91 -8.63
N SER A 227 -6.57 8.33 -9.56
CA SER A 227 -6.79 8.20 -11.00
C SER A 227 -6.30 6.86 -11.55
N GLU A 228 -5.13 6.39 -11.08
CA GLU A 228 -4.50 5.15 -11.52
C GLU A 228 -4.11 4.30 -10.30
N ALA A 229 -4.85 3.20 -10.10
CA ALA A 229 -4.77 2.40 -8.88
C ALA A 229 -3.42 1.70 -8.71
N ARG A 230 -2.85 1.16 -9.79
CA ARG A 230 -1.65 0.33 -9.70
C ARG A 230 -0.43 1.16 -9.34
N GLY A 231 -0.21 2.26 -10.03
CA GLY A 231 0.86 3.21 -9.76
C GLY A 231 0.74 3.78 -8.35
N PHE A 232 -0.47 4.14 -7.91
CA PHE A 232 -0.71 4.56 -6.53
C PHE A 232 -0.35 3.48 -5.52
N MET A 233 -0.85 2.25 -5.69
CA MET A 233 -0.56 1.12 -4.80
C MET A 233 0.93 0.79 -4.77
N SER A 234 1.58 0.80 -5.93
CA SER A 234 3.01 0.56 -6.09
C SER A 234 3.85 1.58 -5.31
N ALA A 235 3.62 2.87 -5.55
CA ALA A 235 4.34 3.95 -4.89
C ALA A 235 4.08 3.98 -3.38
N LEU A 236 2.83 3.79 -2.96
CA LEU A 236 2.46 3.78 -1.56
C LEU A 236 3.09 2.59 -0.82
N ARG A 237 3.13 1.40 -1.42
CA ARG A 237 3.80 0.22 -0.85
C ARG A 237 5.30 0.44 -0.71
N ALA A 238 5.95 0.97 -1.75
CA ALA A 238 7.38 1.29 -1.71
C ALA A 238 7.71 2.27 -0.57
N LEU A 239 6.90 3.31 -0.39
CA LEU A 239 7.04 4.29 0.69
C LEU A 239 6.74 3.68 2.08
N ALA A 240 5.60 3.01 2.24
CA ALA A 240 5.13 2.46 3.51
C ALA A 240 6.01 1.32 4.04
N THR A 241 6.80 0.69 3.17
CA THR A 241 7.81 -0.31 3.57
C THR A 241 8.88 0.33 4.46
N VAL A 242 9.22 1.59 4.23
CA VAL A 242 10.34 2.28 4.89
C VAL A 242 9.92 3.41 5.83
N LYS A 243 8.75 4.02 5.64
CA LYS A 243 8.30 5.23 6.34
C LYS A 243 6.81 5.15 6.71
N PRO A 244 6.41 5.62 7.90
CA PRO A 244 5.00 5.79 8.24
C PRO A 244 4.24 6.65 7.25
N VAL A 245 3.07 6.18 6.82
CA VAL A 245 2.16 6.92 5.95
C VAL A 245 0.77 6.97 6.55
N VAL A 246 0.28 8.19 6.80
CA VAL A 246 -1.07 8.47 7.29
C VAL A 246 -1.87 9.16 6.20
N VAL A 247 -3.08 8.67 5.94
CA VAL A 247 -3.94 9.15 4.86
C VAL A 247 -5.29 9.61 5.40
N LEU A 248 -5.67 10.85 5.10
CA LEU A 248 -7.04 11.32 5.29
C LEU A 248 -7.78 11.27 3.95
N LYS A 249 -8.68 10.30 3.79
CA LYS A 249 -9.55 10.18 2.61
C LYS A 249 -10.84 10.99 2.78
N ALA A 250 -11.08 11.93 1.88
CA ALA A 250 -12.33 12.69 1.73
C ALA A 250 -13.27 12.03 0.69
N GLY A 251 -14.53 12.45 0.58
CA GLY A 251 -15.47 11.94 -0.44
C GLY A 251 -15.78 10.44 -0.30
N ARG A 252 -16.23 10.01 0.88
CA ARG A 252 -16.44 8.59 1.24
C ARG A 252 -17.71 7.97 0.65
N ASP A 253 -18.64 8.81 0.21
CA ASP A 253 -20.03 8.44 -0.06
C ASP A 253 -20.45 8.60 -1.53
N ALA A 254 -19.49 8.61 -2.46
CA ALA A 254 -19.77 8.72 -3.89
C ALA A 254 -20.36 7.40 -4.44
N SER A 255 -21.64 7.18 -4.13
CA SER A 255 -22.65 6.35 -4.78
C SER A 255 -22.17 5.34 -5.84
N THR A 256 -21.90 4.10 -5.42
CA THR A 256 -21.84 2.91 -6.29
C THR A 256 -22.80 1.83 -5.78
N ARG A 257 -24.09 2.16 -5.63
CA ARG A 257 -25.13 1.19 -5.22
C ARG A 257 -26.01 0.65 -6.35
N THR A 258 -25.80 1.05 -7.61
CA THR A 258 -26.71 0.68 -8.70
C THR A 258 -26.20 -0.50 -9.54
N GLY A 259 -26.87 -1.65 -9.41
CA GLY A 259 -26.83 -2.73 -10.42
C GLY A 259 -26.13 -4.05 -10.05
N ALA A 260 -25.77 -4.28 -8.78
CA ALA A 260 -25.11 -5.52 -8.35
C ALA A 260 -25.96 -6.78 -8.60
N ARG A 261 -25.35 -7.84 -9.15
CA ARG A 261 -26.02 -9.14 -9.42
C ARG A 261 -25.75 -10.21 -8.35
N THR A 262 -24.77 -9.97 -7.49
CA THR A 262 -24.37 -10.78 -6.33
C THR A 262 -24.42 -9.96 -5.02
N HIS A 263 -24.42 -10.64 -3.87
CA HIS A 263 -24.29 -9.97 -2.57
C HIS A 263 -22.94 -9.25 -2.45
N SER A 264 -21.88 -9.82 -3.04
CA SER A 264 -20.55 -9.19 -3.10
C SER A 264 -20.60 -7.80 -3.75
N GLY A 265 -21.32 -7.68 -4.87
CA GLY A 265 -21.50 -6.41 -5.56
C GLY A 265 -22.33 -5.40 -4.74
N ALA A 266 -23.26 -5.86 -3.91
CA ALA A 266 -24.08 -5.01 -3.04
C ALA A 266 -23.31 -4.50 -1.80
N ILE A 267 -22.28 -5.23 -1.36
CA ILE A 267 -21.40 -4.89 -0.23
C ILE A 267 -20.35 -3.82 -0.59
N ALA A 268 -20.19 -3.47 -1.87
CA ALA A 268 -19.18 -2.55 -2.40
C ALA A 268 -19.41 -1.06 -1.98
N ALA A 269 -19.21 -0.74 -0.71
CA ALA A 269 -19.09 0.64 -0.24
C ALA A 269 -17.71 1.20 -0.63
N ALA A 270 -17.68 2.34 -1.32
CA ALA A 270 -16.45 2.96 -1.82
C ALA A 270 -15.39 3.16 -0.72
N ASP A 271 -15.78 3.62 0.47
CA ASP A 271 -14.85 3.85 1.59
C ASP A 271 -14.18 2.56 2.10
N ALA A 272 -14.92 1.45 2.19
CA ALA A 272 -14.39 0.18 2.68
C ALA A 272 -13.29 -0.39 1.74
N VAL A 273 -13.46 -0.18 0.43
CA VAL A 273 -12.45 -0.55 -0.58
C VAL A 273 -11.19 0.29 -0.41
N TYR A 274 -11.31 1.62 -0.23
CA TYR A 274 -10.15 2.48 0.05
C TYR A 274 -9.45 2.09 1.36
N SER A 275 -10.20 1.81 2.44
CA SER A 275 -9.62 1.34 3.71
C SER A 275 -8.83 0.05 3.51
N ALA A 276 -9.37 -0.92 2.76
CA ALA A 276 -8.67 -2.16 2.45
C ALA A 276 -7.41 -1.91 1.60
N ALA A 277 -7.47 -1.02 0.62
CA ALA A 277 -6.35 -0.69 -0.26
C ALA A 277 -5.20 -0.05 0.52
N LEU A 278 -5.50 0.98 1.31
CA LEU A 278 -4.52 1.69 2.14
C LEU A 278 -3.86 0.74 3.16
N ARG A 279 -4.67 -0.09 3.84
CA ARG A 279 -4.16 -1.09 4.78
C ARG A 279 -3.26 -2.12 4.09
N ARG A 280 -3.67 -2.62 2.92
CA ARG A 280 -2.88 -3.56 2.11
C ARG A 280 -1.58 -2.94 1.60
N ALA A 281 -1.59 -1.63 1.34
CA ALA A 281 -0.40 -0.89 0.96
C ALA A 281 0.54 -0.57 2.13
N GLY A 282 0.12 -0.79 3.38
CA GLY A 282 0.90 -0.50 4.58
C GLY A 282 0.59 0.86 5.22
N ALA A 283 -0.29 1.67 4.63
CA ALA A 283 -0.68 2.98 5.14
C ALA A 283 -1.81 2.89 6.18
N VAL A 284 -2.03 3.97 6.94
CA VAL A 284 -3.14 4.06 7.90
C VAL A 284 -4.10 5.15 7.48
N GLN A 285 -5.37 4.79 7.34
CA GLN A 285 -6.43 5.75 7.10
C GLN A 285 -6.92 6.36 8.42
N VAL A 286 -6.90 7.68 8.51
CA VAL A 286 -7.59 8.43 9.58
C VAL A 286 -8.93 8.94 9.09
N ARG A 287 -9.90 9.06 10.01
CA ARG A 287 -11.28 9.42 9.66
C ARG A 287 -11.60 10.89 9.85
N LEU A 288 -10.94 11.55 10.79
CA LEU A 288 -11.20 12.93 11.15
C LEU A 288 -9.97 13.80 10.89
N PHE A 289 -10.21 15.07 10.57
CA PHE A 289 -9.15 16.05 10.44
C PHE A 289 -8.35 16.22 11.74
N THR A 290 -9.02 16.14 12.89
CA THR A 290 -8.37 16.14 14.21
C THR A 290 -7.40 14.98 14.39
N GLN A 291 -7.71 13.79 13.87
CA GLN A 291 -6.84 12.62 13.92
C GLN A 291 -5.59 12.76 13.03
N LEU A 292 -5.73 13.48 11.90
CA LEU A 292 -4.58 13.81 11.05
C LEU A 292 -3.54 14.61 11.85
N PHE A 293 -3.98 15.60 12.62
CA PHE A 293 -3.11 16.42 13.44
C PHE A 293 -2.45 15.67 14.59
N THR A 294 -3.23 14.86 15.30
CA THR A 294 -2.67 14.07 16.40
C THR A 294 -1.65 13.07 15.88
N ALA A 295 -1.87 12.51 14.69
CA ALA A 295 -0.91 11.67 13.98
C ALA A 295 0.36 12.44 13.57
N VAL A 296 0.24 13.62 12.92
CA VAL A 296 1.38 14.46 12.52
C VAL A 296 2.28 14.76 13.72
N ARG A 297 1.68 15.15 14.85
CA ARG A 297 2.42 15.47 16.09
C ARG A 297 3.17 14.27 16.64
N TYR A 298 2.55 13.10 16.65
CA TYR A 298 3.18 11.88 17.11
C TYR A 298 4.29 11.42 16.15
N LEU A 299 4.09 11.54 14.84
CA LEU A 299 5.06 11.15 13.82
C LEU A 299 6.31 12.03 13.81
N ALA A 300 6.21 13.28 14.27
CA ALA A 300 7.36 14.15 14.50
C ALA A 300 8.25 13.69 15.67
N ALA A 301 7.78 12.76 16.52
CA ALA A 301 8.53 12.22 17.65
C ALA A 301 9.72 11.33 17.21
N ARG A 302 10.67 11.13 18.13
CA ARG A 302 11.89 10.36 17.87
C ARG A 302 11.68 8.84 17.86
N ASN A 303 10.78 8.34 18.71
CA ASN A 303 10.53 6.92 18.89
C ASN A 303 9.08 6.62 18.55
N TRP A 304 8.84 5.51 17.83
CA TRP A 304 7.51 5.04 17.47
C TRP A 304 7.23 3.67 18.09
N PRO A 305 5.98 3.37 18.43
CA PRO A 305 5.62 2.10 19.04
C PRO A 305 5.79 0.95 18.06
N LEU A 306 6.24 -0.19 18.58
CA LEU A 306 6.38 -1.46 17.85
C LEU A 306 5.17 -2.39 18.10
N GLY A 307 4.15 -1.94 18.81
CA GLY A 307 3.00 -2.77 19.14
C GLY A 307 1.84 -1.98 19.74
N LYS A 308 0.78 -2.72 20.11
CA LYS A 308 -0.50 -2.18 20.59
C LYS A 308 -0.65 -2.29 22.10
N ARG A 309 0.44 -2.34 22.87
CA ARG A 309 0.40 -2.40 24.34
C ARG A 309 0.75 -1.05 24.94
N LEU A 310 -0.15 -0.49 25.75
CA LEU A 310 0.02 0.84 26.34
C LEU A 310 0.04 0.75 27.86
N ALA A 311 1.00 1.42 28.49
CA ALA A 311 0.96 1.74 29.91
C ALA A 311 0.45 3.17 30.09
N ILE A 312 -0.42 3.39 31.08
CA ILE A 312 -0.98 4.71 31.38
C ILE A 312 -0.62 5.07 32.82
N VAL A 313 -0.08 6.27 33.03
CA VAL A 313 0.17 6.86 34.35
C VAL A 313 -0.66 8.13 34.47
N SER A 314 -1.40 8.31 35.55
CA SER A 314 -2.30 9.45 35.75
C SER A 314 -2.31 9.90 37.21
N ASN A 315 -2.47 11.20 37.47
CA ASN A 315 -2.82 11.72 38.82
C ASN A 315 -4.34 11.72 39.09
N GLY A 316 -5.17 11.28 38.13
CA GLY A 316 -6.63 11.27 38.29
C GLY A 316 -7.28 10.02 37.68
N HIS A 317 -8.28 9.47 38.38
CA HIS A 317 -8.99 8.27 37.93
C HIS A 317 -9.82 8.50 36.66
N GLY A 318 -10.62 9.57 36.60
CA GLY A 318 -11.48 9.87 35.44
C GLY A 318 -10.74 9.95 34.10
N PRO A 319 -9.69 10.78 33.96
CA PRO A 319 -8.88 10.84 32.74
C PRO A 319 -8.23 9.50 32.35
N ALA A 320 -7.83 8.70 33.34
CA ALA A 320 -7.27 7.37 33.09
C ALA A 320 -8.31 6.39 32.53
N MET A 321 -9.57 6.49 32.97
CA MET A 321 -10.68 5.69 32.44
C MET A 321 -11.08 6.13 31.03
N LEU A 322 -11.14 7.43 30.74
CA LEU A 322 -11.37 7.91 29.37
C LEU A 322 -10.28 7.42 28.40
N ALA A 323 -9.01 7.42 28.84
CA ALA A 323 -7.92 6.84 28.06
C ALA A 323 -8.10 5.31 27.85
N ALA A 324 -8.53 4.59 28.88
CA ALA A 324 -8.74 3.14 28.82
C ALA A 324 -9.90 2.75 27.91
N ASP A 325 -11.03 3.47 27.98
CA ASP A 325 -12.20 3.26 27.12
C ASP A 325 -11.83 3.51 25.66
N GLN A 326 -11.10 4.60 25.39
CA GLN A 326 -10.60 4.88 24.04
C GLN A 326 -9.63 3.78 23.58
N ALA A 327 -8.73 3.32 24.45
CA ALA A 327 -7.78 2.26 24.13
C ALA A 327 -8.51 0.96 23.76
N TRP A 328 -9.53 0.59 24.53
CA TRP A 328 -10.36 -0.58 24.27
C TRP A 328 -11.09 -0.49 22.93
N SER A 329 -11.71 0.65 22.63
CA SER A 329 -12.43 0.87 21.35
C SER A 329 -11.54 0.76 20.11
N GLN A 330 -10.24 1.02 20.27
CA GLN A 330 -9.22 0.99 19.22
C GLN A 330 -8.44 -0.34 19.18
N GLY A 331 -8.76 -1.30 20.07
CA GLY A 331 -8.04 -2.57 20.20
C GLY A 331 -6.62 -2.44 20.75
N ILE A 332 -6.33 -1.38 21.50
CA ILE A 332 -5.10 -1.20 22.28
C ILE A 332 -5.22 -2.00 23.58
N ARG A 333 -4.20 -2.77 23.92
CA ARG A 333 -4.18 -3.63 25.10
C ARG A 333 -3.51 -2.91 26.27
N LEU A 334 -4.23 -2.82 27.38
CA LEU A 334 -3.69 -2.42 28.68
C LEU A 334 -3.44 -3.70 29.48
N LEU A 335 -2.24 -4.26 29.37
CA LEU A 335 -1.89 -5.48 30.10
C LEU A 335 -1.62 -5.16 31.57
N PRO A 336 -1.96 -6.07 32.50
CA PRO A 336 -1.46 -6.01 33.86
C PRO A 336 0.07 -6.01 33.86
N PHE A 337 0.69 -5.25 34.77
CA PHE A 337 2.13 -5.24 34.90
C PHE A 337 2.65 -6.59 35.42
N GLY A 338 3.70 -7.11 34.79
CA GLY A 338 4.38 -8.32 35.25
C GLY A 338 4.97 -8.18 36.66
N GLU A 339 5.34 -9.31 37.26
CA GLU A 339 5.78 -9.37 38.66
C GLU A 339 6.97 -8.44 38.96
N ALA A 340 7.98 -8.40 38.08
CA ALA A 340 9.15 -7.55 38.24
C ALA A 340 8.80 -6.05 38.23
N THR A 341 7.98 -5.62 37.27
CA THR A 341 7.48 -4.24 37.18
C THR A 341 6.61 -3.89 38.39
N GLY A 342 5.73 -4.82 38.80
CA GLY A 342 4.88 -4.66 39.97
C GLY A 342 5.66 -4.47 41.28
N LEU A 343 6.76 -5.21 41.46
CA LEU A 343 7.65 -5.06 42.62
C LEU A 343 8.37 -3.71 42.62
N ALA A 344 8.91 -3.29 41.47
CA ALA A 344 9.57 -1.99 41.31
C ALA A 344 8.61 -0.82 41.61
N LEU A 345 7.36 -0.91 41.12
CA LEU A 345 6.32 0.07 41.40
C LEU A 345 5.98 0.12 42.89
N ARG A 346 5.76 -1.02 43.56
CA ARG A 346 5.47 -1.05 45.01
C ARG A 346 6.60 -0.48 45.85
N SER A 347 7.85 -0.72 45.46
CA SER A 347 9.03 -0.22 46.17
C SER A 347 9.20 1.30 46.03
N ARG A 348 8.96 1.85 44.83
CA ARG A 348 9.13 3.29 44.55
C ARG A 348 7.90 4.12 44.89
N LEU A 349 6.71 3.52 44.86
CA LEU A 349 5.42 4.17 45.07
C LEU A 349 4.62 3.46 46.17
N PRO A 350 5.06 3.54 47.45
CA PRO A 350 4.37 2.87 48.54
C PRO A 350 2.94 3.39 48.68
N GLY A 351 1.98 2.48 48.87
CA GLY A 351 0.56 2.79 49.00
C GLY A 351 -0.21 2.93 47.68
N ILE A 352 0.47 2.86 46.53
CA ILE A 352 -0.16 2.85 45.20
C ILE A 352 -0.21 1.42 44.67
N ALA A 353 -1.39 0.96 44.25
CA ALA A 353 -1.54 -0.36 43.66
C ALA A 353 -0.92 -0.40 42.25
N PRO A 354 -0.09 -1.41 41.92
CA PRO A 354 0.52 -1.54 40.59
C PRO A 354 -0.48 -2.09 39.57
N ALA A 355 -1.42 -1.26 39.15
CA ALA A 355 -2.42 -1.57 38.12
C ALA A 355 -2.20 -0.69 36.87
N ASN A 356 -2.66 -1.15 35.72
CA ASN A 356 -2.65 -0.39 34.47
C ASN A 356 -4.10 -0.09 34.06
N PRO A 357 -4.56 1.18 34.06
CA PRO A 357 -3.81 2.41 34.33
C PRO A 357 -3.30 2.59 35.78
N LEU A 358 -2.11 3.18 35.94
CA LEU A 358 -1.50 3.50 37.22
C LEU A 358 -1.98 4.87 37.71
N ASN A 359 -2.68 4.90 38.85
CA ASN A 359 -3.18 6.12 39.45
C ASN A 359 -2.28 6.58 40.62
N LEU A 360 -1.64 7.74 40.47
CA LEU A 360 -0.71 8.32 41.44
C LEU A 360 -1.38 9.12 42.58
N GLY A 361 -2.69 9.35 42.47
CA GLY A 361 -3.46 10.20 43.37
C GLY A 361 -3.49 11.67 42.94
N ILE A 362 -4.52 12.41 43.36
CA ILE A 362 -4.79 13.80 42.93
C ILE A 362 -3.69 14.78 43.35
N ASP A 363 -2.98 14.47 44.44
CA ASP A 363 -1.90 15.23 45.05
C ASP A 363 -0.51 14.76 44.59
N ALA A 364 -0.43 13.99 43.49
CA ALA A 364 0.82 13.40 43.03
C ALA A 364 1.95 14.43 42.86
N SER A 365 3.05 14.22 43.58
CA SER A 365 4.24 15.06 43.51
C SER A 365 5.03 14.84 42.21
N PRO A 366 5.91 15.79 41.83
CA PRO A 366 6.85 15.59 40.72
C PRO A 366 7.70 14.30 40.86
N THR A 367 8.05 13.93 42.09
CA THR A 367 8.81 12.70 42.37
C THR A 367 8.00 11.45 42.06
N ARG A 368 6.71 11.38 42.45
CA ARG A 368 5.85 10.22 42.11
C ARG A 368 5.73 10.01 40.60
N PHE A 369 5.62 11.08 39.81
CA PHE A 369 5.63 10.98 38.35
C PHE A 369 6.96 10.43 37.82
N ALA A 370 8.09 10.92 38.33
CA ALA A 370 9.41 10.44 37.94
C ALA A 370 9.59 8.95 38.26
N ASP A 371 9.25 8.55 39.49
CA ASP A 371 9.38 7.18 39.97
C ASP A 371 8.50 6.20 39.18
N ALA A 372 7.29 6.62 38.81
CA ALA A 372 6.41 5.84 37.94
C ALA A 372 7.02 5.64 36.54
N ILE A 373 7.53 6.71 35.93
CA ILE A 373 8.15 6.66 34.60
C ILE A 373 9.41 5.77 34.64
N GLU A 374 10.26 5.93 35.66
CA GLU A 374 11.48 5.14 35.81
C GLU A 374 11.19 3.65 36.06
N ALA A 375 10.18 3.32 36.88
CA ALA A 375 9.77 1.94 37.11
C ALA A 375 9.24 1.26 35.84
N LEU A 376 8.53 2.00 34.99
CA LEU A 376 7.93 1.48 33.74
C LEU A 376 8.91 1.48 32.55
N ALA A 377 10.12 2.03 32.71
CA ALA A 377 11.10 2.12 31.63
C ALA A 377 11.49 0.76 31.04
N GLN A 378 11.55 -0.28 31.88
CA GLN A 378 11.96 -1.64 31.50
C GLN A 378 10.80 -2.64 31.43
N ASP A 379 9.55 -2.17 31.50
CA ASP A 379 8.39 -3.05 31.54
C ASP A 379 8.22 -3.87 30.23
N ALA A 380 8.37 -5.19 30.24
CA ALA A 380 8.29 -5.96 28.99
C ALA A 380 6.87 -5.98 28.36
N ASP A 381 5.86 -5.61 29.14
CA ASP A 381 4.44 -5.73 28.80
C ASP A 381 3.81 -4.47 28.18
N SER A 382 4.58 -3.39 28.02
CA SER A 382 4.16 -2.14 27.38
C SER A 382 5.10 -1.71 26.25
N ASP A 383 4.52 -1.29 25.12
CA ASP A 383 5.24 -0.78 23.96
C ASP A 383 5.41 0.74 24.00
N ALA A 384 4.60 1.45 24.79
CA ALA A 384 4.68 2.90 25.03
C ALA A 384 4.09 3.29 26.39
N LEU A 385 4.38 4.52 26.83
CA LEU A 385 3.88 5.10 28.07
C LEU A 385 3.17 6.44 27.82
N LEU A 386 1.90 6.51 28.22
CA LEU A 386 1.10 7.73 28.27
C LEU A 386 1.08 8.29 29.68
N VAL A 387 1.57 9.53 29.86
CA VAL A 387 1.50 10.26 31.11
C VAL A 387 0.35 11.27 31.05
N LEU A 388 -0.58 11.19 31.99
CA LEU A 388 -1.74 12.08 32.12
C LEU A 388 -1.55 12.97 33.35
N MET A 389 -1.72 14.28 33.17
CA MET A 389 -1.71 15.24 34.27
C MET A 389 -2.93 16.14 34.17
N SER A 390 -3.71 16.15 35.24
CA SER A 390 -4.82 17.09 35.44
C SER A 390 -4.40 18.16 36.45
N PRO A 391 -4.58 19.45 36.13
CA PRO A 391 -4.31 20.53 37.07
C PRO A 391 -5.35 20.54 38.20
N GLY A 392 -4.95 20.99 39.38
CA GLY A 392 -5.82 21.08 40.56
C GLY A 392 -5.16 21.82 41.71
N GLY A 393 -5.94 22.14 42.75
CA GLY A 393 -5.40 22.76 43.96
C GLY A 393 -4.33 21.87 44.62
N GLY A 394 -3.14 22.43 44.88
CA GLY A 394 -2.00 21.69 45.46
C GLY A 394 -1.12 20.94 44.46
N VAL A 395 -1.46 20.92 43.17
CA VAL A 395 -0.65 20.28 42.12
C VAL A 395 0.31 21.29 41.51
N ASP A 396 1.62 21.12 41.71
CA ASP A 396 2.65 21.90 41.03
C ASP A 396 2.88 21.36 39.60
N ALA A 397 1.98 21.72 38.69
CA ALA A 397 2.03 21.30 37.29
C ALA A 397 3.34 21.69 36.60
N ARG A 398 3.98 22.81 36.99
CA ARG A 398 5.24 23.25 36.40
C ARG A 398 6.39 22.37 36.86
N ALA A 399 6.52 22.10 38.15
CA ALA A 399 7.54 21.18 38.66
C ALA A 399 7.36 19.76 38.13
N ILE A 400 6.12 19.27 38.00
CA ILE A 400 5.82 17.97 37.36
C ILE A 400 6.31 17.97 35.91
N THR A 401 5.99 19.01 35.14
CA THR A 401 6.41 19.14 33.73
C THR A 401 7.93 19.09 33.59
N ASP A 402 8.63 19.85 34.44
CA ASP A 402 10.09 19.95 34.41
C ASP A 402 10.74 18.61 34.74
N ARG A 403 10.17 17.89 35.71
CA ARG A 403 10.64 16.56 36.08
C ARG A 403 10.37 15.52 34.98
N VAL A 404 9.19 15.54 34.37
CA VAL A 404 8.85 14.65 33.25
C VAL A 404 9.79 14.87 32.05
N VAL A 405 10.10 16.13 31.72
CA VAL A 405 11.09 16.47 30.67
C VAL A 405 12.50 15.97 31.01
N SER A 406 12.87 15.99 32.30
CA SER A 406 14.18 15.50 32.75
C SER A 406 14.31 13.98 32.58
N VAL A 407 13.30 13.21 33.00
CA VAL A 407 13.34 11.74 32.94
C VAL A 407 13.10 11.18 31.54
N SER A 408 12.36 11.90 30.68
CA SER A 408 12.02 11.43 29.35
C SER A 408 13.22 11.22 28.44
N ARG A 409 14.31 11.97 28.63
CA ARG A 409 15.52 11.88 27.81
C ARG A 409 16.21 10.51 27.89
N GLY A 410 16.02 9.78 29.00
CA GLY A 410 16.57 8.44 29.22
C GLY A 410 15.58 7.30 28.97
N PHE A 411 14.35 7.60 28.55
CA PHE A 411 13.31 6.60 28.37
C PHE A 411 13.40 5.97 26.97
N ALA A 412 13.66 4.66 26.91
CA ALA A 412 13.95 3.96 25.65
C ALA A 412 12.71 3.79 24.75
N LYS A 413 11.52 3.69 25.34
CA LYS A 413 10.26 3.52 24.61
C LYS A 413 9.65 4.87 24.21
N PRO A 414 8.62 4.91 23.36
CA PRO A 414 7.83 6.11 23.14
C PRO A 414 7.16 6.59 24.44
N LEU A 415 7.51 7.80 24.88
CA LEU A 415 6.83 8.54 25.95
C LEU A 415 6.03 9.67 25.33
N PHE A 416 4.76 9.80 25.71
CA PHE A 416 3.91 10.91 25.31
C PHE A 416 3.01 11.34 26.47
N ALA A 417 2.50 12.56 26.39
CA ALA A 417 1.84 13.21 27.50
C ALA A 417 0.43 13.70 27.12
N CYS A 418 -0.47 13.84 28.09
CA CYS A 418 -1.69 14.61 27.94
C CYS A 418 -1.92 15.49 29.17
N TRP A 419 -1.74 16.79 28.99
CA TRP A 419 -1.90 17.79 30.04
C TRP A 419 -3.28 18.41 29.86
N LEU A 420 -4.21 18.00 30.71
CA LEU A 420 -5.63 18.41 30.66
C LEU A 420 -5.80 19.87 31.10
N GLY A 421 -6.87 20.51 30.65
CA GLY A 421 -7.13 21.92 30.88
C GLY A 421 -6.53 22.81 29.78
N ASP A 422 -6.58 24.13 29.97
CA ASP A 422 -6.09 25.07 28.96
C ASP A 422 -5.20 26.16 29.54
N SER A 423 -5.77 27.21 30.14
CA SER A 423 -5.06 28.40 30.60
C SER A 423 -3.82 28.12 31.45
N SER A 424 -3.92 27.24 32.45
CA SER A 424 -2.83 26.92 33.39
C SER A 424 -1.73 26.02 32.83
N VAL A 425 -2.01 25.28 31.75
CA VAL A 425 -1.11 24.25 31.20
C VAL A 425 -0.63 24.54 29.79
N ARG A 426 -1.12 25.62 29.15
CA ARG A 426 -0.78 25.99 27.76
C ARG A 426 0.72 26.19 27.54
N GLU A 427 1.38 26.96 28.41
CA GLU A 427 2.83 27.13 28.36
C GLU A 427 3.58 25.82 28.65
N LEU A 428 3.06 25.02 29.58
CA LEU A 428 3.66 23.74 29.97
C LEU A 428 3.66 22.73 28.81
N ARG A 429 2.57 22.69 28.02
CA ARG A 429 2.52 21.92 26.78
C ARG A 429 3.58 22.38 25.78
N SER A 430 3.75 23.68 25.61
CA SER A 430 4.78 24.24 24.73
C SER A 430 6.19 23.84 25.18
N LYS A 431 6.42 23.76 26.51
CA LYS A 431 7.68 23.27 27.09
C LYS A 431 7.92 21.77 26.82
N LEU A 432 6.88 20.94 26.89
CA LEU A 432 6.96 19.52 26.54
C LEU A 432 7.24 19.32 25.04
N ASP A 433 6.53 20.05 24.17
CA ASP A 433 6.75 20.01 22.72
C ASP A 433 8.18 20.45 22.37
N ALA A 434 8.70 21.52 22.98
CA ALA A 434 10.08 21.98 22.80
C ALA A 434 11.13 20.96 23.28
N ALA A 435 10.77 20.10 24.25
CA ALA A 435 11.60 18.99 24.69
C ALA A 435 11.50 17.75 23.77
N GLY A 436 10.66 17.79 22.74
CA GLY A 436 10.43 16.69 21.79
C GLY A 436 9.46 15.62 22.30
N LEU A 437 8.64 15.93 23.32
CA LEU A 437 7.59 15.06 23.84
C LEU A 437 6.23 15.40 23.21
N PRO A 438 5.59 14.46 22.47
CA PRO A 438 4.23 14.68 21.97
C PRO A 438 3.25 14.89 23.13
N VAL A 439 2.55 16.02 23.15
CA VAL A 439 1.63 16.37 24.25
C VAL A 439 0.20 16.71 23.80
N PHE A 440 -0.78 15.96 24.25
CA PHE A 440 -2.17 16.13 23.83
C PHE A 440 -2.99 16.91 24.86
N ARG A 441 -4.15 17.40 24.43
CA ARG A 441 -5.09 18.15 25.29
C ARG A 441 -6.13 17.25 25.94
N THR A 442 -6.42 16.10 25.34
CA THR A 442 -7.41 15.15 25.84
C THR A 442 -6.86 13.71 25.79
N PRO A 443 -7.29 12.83 26.71
CA PRO A 443 -6.87 11.43 26.72
C PRO A 443 -7.17 10.70 25.40
N GLU A 444 -8.34 10.94 24.81
CA GLU A 444 -8.79 10.29 23.57
C GLU A 444 -7.88 10.66 22.40
N ALA A 445 -7.53 11.94 22.27
CA ALA A 445 -6.61 12.42 21.24
C ALA A 445 -5.21 11.80 21.37
N ALA A 446 -4.75 11.58 22.60
CA ALA A 446 -3.47 10.93 22.88
C ALA A 446 -3.49 9.45 22.46
N VAL A 447 -4.56 8.75 22.82
CA VAL A 447 -4.75 7.34 22.47
C VAL A 447 -4.97 7.15 20.97
N ASP A 448 -5.70 8.05 20.30
CA ASP A 448 -5.89 8.04 18.85
C ASP A 448 -4.57 8.21 18.09
N ALA A 449 -3.70 9.12 18.55
CA ALA A 449 -2.37 9.30 17.98
C ALA A 449 -1.54 8.01 18.08
N PHE A 450 -1.50 7.41 19.27
CA PHE A 450 -0.79 6.15 19.50
C PHE A 450 -1.38 5.00 18.66
N SER A 451 -2.71 4.87 18.62
CA SER A 451 -3.42 3.86 17.82
C SER A 451 -3.04 3.94 16.35
N THR A 452 -2.97 5.15 15.80
CA THR A 452 -2.64 5.41 14.40
C THR A 452 -1.25 4.86 14.06
N VAL A 453 -0.25 5.20 14.87
CA VAL A 453 1.14 4.78 14.62
C VAL A 453 1.35 3.29 14.93
N ALA A 454 0.72 2.75 15.98
CA ALA A 454 0.76 1.32 16.29
C ALA A 454 0.09 0.48 15.18
N THR A 455 -1.01 0.97 14.61
CA THR A 455 -1.68 0.33 13.46
C THR A 455 -0.83 0.41 12.20
N PHE A 456 -0.06 1.49 12.00
CA PHE A 456 0.89 1.55 10.90
C PHE A 456 1.92 0.42 10.99
N HIS A 457 2.51 0.18 12.16
CA HIS A 457 3.45 -0.91 12.33
C HIS A 457 2.82 -2.28 11.99
N GLN A 458 1.58 -2.52 12.42
CA GLN A 458 0.85 -3.73 12.05
C GLN A 458 0.62 -3.84 10.53
N ASN A 459 0.25 -2.75 9.87
CA ASN A 459 0.07 -2.71 8.42
C ASN A 459 1.39 -2.91 7.67
N GLN A 460 2.50 -2.43 8.23
CA GLN A 460 3.84 -2.68 7.71
C GLN A 460 4.22 -4.16 7.82
N LEU A 461 3.90 -4.83 8.93
CA LEU A 461 4.08 -6.28 9.07
C LEU A 461 3.24 -7.06 8.05
N LEU A 462 1.99 -6.64 7.80
CA LEU A 462 1.11 -7.20 6.77
C LEU A 462 1.66 -6.98 5.35
N LEU A 463 2.23 -5.81 5.10
CA LEU A 463 2.87 -5.46 3.84
C LEU A 463 4.08 -6.35 3.53
N GLN A 464 4.88 -6.66 4.57
CA GLN A 464 6.03 -7.55 4.51
C GLN A 464 5.65 -9.03 4.30
N GLN A 465 4.37 -9.39 4.48
CA GLN A 465 3.92 -10.74 4.17
C GLN A 465 3.90 -10.95 2.67
N VAL A 466 4.89 -11.69 2.18
CA VAL A 466 4.87 -12.18 0.80
C VAL A 466 3.98 -13.41 0.75
N PRO A 467 3.12 -13.53 -0.28
CA PRO A 467 2.46 -14.79 -0.51
C PRO A 467 3.49 -15.87 -0.73
N ARG A 468 3.53 -16.85 0.19
CA ARG A 468 4.29 -18.08 -0.01
C ARG A 468 3.97 -18.59 -1.41
N SER A 469 4.99 -19.06 -2.10
CA SER A 469 4.77 -19.89 -3.29
C SER A 469 3.74 -20.95 -2.92
N LEU A 470 2.64 -21.03 -3.67
CA LEU A 470 1.59 -22.05 -3.50
C LEU A 470 2.11 -23.45 -3.88
N SER A 471 3.42 -23.62 -4.08
CA SER A 471 4.12 -24.83 -4.51
C SER A 471 3.94 -26.03 -3.57
N ASP A 472 3.56 -25.80 -2.31
CA ASP A 472 3.26 -26.90 -1.37
C ASP A 472 1.83 -27.44 -1.53
N MET A 473 0.99 -26.77 -2.32
CA MET A 473 -0.37 -27.21 -2.62
C MET A 473 -0.48 -27.76 -4.04
N GLU A 474 -1.40 -28.70 -4.24
CA GLU A 474 -1.69 -29.26 -5.56
C GLU A 474 -2.06 -28.14 -6.55
N ALA A 475 -1.48 -28.14 -7.74
CA ALA A 475 -1.71 -27.06 -8.70
C ALA A 475 -3.21 -26.97 -9.11
N PRO A 476 -3.74 -25.75 -9.29
CA PRO A 476 -5.08 -25.58 -9.85
C PRO A 476 -5.11 -25.98 -11.33
N ASP A 477 -6.26 -26.47 -11.78
CA ASP A 477 -6.52 -26.71 -13.20
C ASP A 477 -7.02 -25.44 -13.89
N VAL A 478 -6.10 -24.50 -14.12
CA VAL A 478 -6.40 -23.21 -14.79
C VAL A 478 -6.86 -23.43 -16.23
N ALA A 479 -6.35 -24.46 -16.92
CA ALA A 479 -6.72 -24.76 -18.29
C ALA A 479 -8.17 -25.22 -18.38
N GLY A 480 -8.58 -26.19 -17.55
CA GLY A 480 -9.96 -26.66 -17.47
C GLY A 480 -10.92 -25.55 -17.04
N ALA A 481 -10.51 -24.72 -16.06
CA ALA A 481 -11.27 -23.55 -15.65
C ALA A 481 -11.56 -22.60 -16.82
N ARG A 482 -10.55 -22.28 -17.65
CA ARG A 482 -10.72 -21.40 -18.82
C ARG A 482 -11.66 -21.99 -19.87
N VAL A 483 -11.66 -23.31 -20.06
CA VAL A 483 -12.60 -23.98 -20.97
C VAL A 483 -14.04 -23.78 -20.52
N VAL A 484 -14.33 -23.92 -19.22
CA VAL A 484 -15.68 -23.68 -18.66
C VAL A 484 -16.13 -22.24 -18.91
N LEU A 485 -15.25 -21.26 -18.67
CA LEU A 485 -15.55 -19.85 -18.89
C LEU A 485 -15.80 -19.53 -20.37
N GLN A 486 -14.93 -20.02 -21.25
CA GLN A 486 -15.06 -19.80 -22.69
C GLN A 486 -16.33 -20.43 -23.26
N ALA A 487 -16.72 -21.62 -22.79
CA ALA A 487 -17.96 -22.27 -23.20
C ALA A 487 -19.20 -21.44 -22.82
N ALA A 488 -19.23 -20.88 -21.61
CA ALA A 488 -20.32 -20.01 -21.17
C ALA A 488 -20.38 -18.71 -21.97
N LEU A 489 -19.24 -18.04 -22.15
CA LEU A 489 -19.15 -16.78 -22.92
C LEU A 489 -19.48 -16.98 -24.41
N ALA A 490 -19.06 -18.09 -25.02
CA ALA A 490 -19.39 -18.43 -26.40
C ALA A 490 -20.91 -18.63 -26.61
N GLN A 491 -21.64 -18.99 -25.55
CA GLN A 491 -23.10 -19.09 -25.54
C GLN A 491 -23.79 -17.76 -25.21
N GLY A 492 -23.03 -16.66 -25.08
CA GLY A 492 -23.55 -15.35 -24.67
C GLY A 492 -24.01 -15.30 -23.22
N ARG A 493 -23.57 -16.24 -22.37
CA ARG A 493 -23.95 -16.31 -20.95
C ARG A 493 -22.90 -15.62 -20.08
N GLU A 494 -23.38 -14.72 -19.24
CA GLU A 494 -22.57 -14.02 -18.23
C GLU A 494 -22.70 -14.65 -16.84
N VAL A 495 -23.61 -15.59 -16.63
CA VAL A 495 -23.84 -16.24 -15.33
C VAL A 495 -23.64 -17.73 -15.51
N LEU A 496 -22.78 -18.31 -14.67
CA LEU A 496 -22.55 -19.75 -14.64
C LEU A 496 -23.70 -20.47 -13.92
N SER A 497 -24.04 -21.66 -14.39
CA SER A 497 -24.93 -22.57 -13.67
C SER A 497 -24.31 -23.03 -12.34
N GLU A 498 -25.09 -23.63 -11.45
CA GLU A 498 -24.58 -24.15 -10.17
C GLU A 498 -23.54 -25.27 -10.38
N VAL A 499 -23.73 -26.11 -11.39
CA VAL A 499 -22.80 -27.19 -11.75
C VAL A 499 -21.48 -26.61 -12.28
N GLU A 500 -21.54 -25.64 -13.20
CA GLU A 500 -20.36 -24.96 -13.73
C GLU A 500 -19.61 -24.16 -12.65
N SER A 501 -20.34 -23.47 -11.77
CA SER A 501 -19.76 -22.70 -10.66
C SER A 501 -18.98 -23.61 -9.70
N LYS A 502 -19.56 -24.76 -9.31
CA LYS A 502 -18.88 -25.73 -8.45
C LYS A 502 -17.72 -26.43 -9.15
N ALA A 503 -17.84 -26.71 -10.46
CA ALA A 503 -16.72 -27.25 -11.25
C ALA A 503 -15.54 -26.26 -11.29
N LEU A 504 -15.82 -24.96 -11.43
CA LEU A 504 -14.79 -23.93 -11.40
C LEU A 504 -14.11 -23.84 -10.03
N LEU A 505 -14.88 -23.86 -8.94
CA LEU A 505 -14.33 -23.91 -7.58
C LEU A 505 -13.46 -25.16 -7.35
N ALA A 506 -13.91 -26.33 -7.81
CA ALA A 506 -13.17 -27.58 -7.70
C ALA A 506 -11.86 -27.57 -8.49
N ALA A 507 -11.81 -26.91 -9.66
CA ALA A 507 -10.58 -26.73 -10.45
C ALA A 507 -9.50 -25.97 -9.66
N PHE A 508 -9.90 -25.06 -8.76
CA PHE A 508 -9.02 -24.36 -7.83
C PHE A 508 -8.90 -25.03 -6.46
N ARG A 509 -9.32 -26.30 -6.34
CA ARG A 509 -9.22 -27.11 -5.11
C ARG A 509 -9.98 -26.52 -3.92
N ILE A 510 -11.06 -25.79 -4.19
CA ILE A 510 -12.02 -25.37 -3.18
C ILE A 510 -13.02 -26.52 -2.98
N PRO A 511 -13.18 -27.07 -1.76
CA PRO A 511 -14.09 -28.19 -1.53
C PRO A 511 -15.54 -27.79 -1.81
N VAL A 512 -16.24 -28.58 -2.61
CA VAL A 512 -17.65 -28.38 -3.00
C VAL A 512 -18.47 -29.64 -2.78
N THR A 513 -19.78 -29.50 -2.63
CA THR A 513 -20.68 -30.67 -2.63
C THR A 513 -20.85 -31.25 -4.03
N ARG A 514 -20.84 -32.59 -4.15
CA ARG A 514 -21.19 -33.28 -5.40
C ARG A 514 -22.60 -32.85 -5.80
N THR A 515 -22.74 -32.27 -6.98
CA THR A 515 -24.00 -31.69 -7.46
C THR A 515 -24.31 -32.25 -8.82
N VAL A 516 -25.52 -32.81 -8.98
CA VAL A 516 -25.95 -33.45 -10.22
C VAL A 516 -27.28 -32.85 -10.65
N LEU A 517 -27.43 -32.54 -11.93
CA LEU A 517 -28.68 -32.04 -12.50
C LEU A 517 -29.62 -33.19 -12.83
N ALA A 518 -30.82 -33.18 -12.26
CA ALA A 518 -31.91 -34.08 -12.61
C ALA A 518 -32.97 -33.33 -13.44
N ARG A 519 -33.26 -33.82 -14.65
CA ARG A 519 -34.28 -33.21 -15.54
C ARG A 519 -35.70 -33.68 -15.24
N ASP A 520 -35.83 -34.81 -14.57
CA ASP A 520 -37.09 -35.44 -14.20
C ASP A 520 -36.99 -36.09 -12.81
N ALA A 521 -38.13 -36.50 -12.26
CA ALA A 521 -38.21 -37.08 -10.92
C ALA A 521 -37.51 -38.45 -10.83
N ASP A 522 -37.46 -39.23 -11.92
CA ASP A 522 -36.81 -40.54 -11.96
C ASP A 522 -35.28 -40.40 -11.90
N GLN A 523 -34.72 -39.40 -12.60
CA GLN A 523 -33.33 -39.00 -12.49
C GLN A 523 -33.02 -38.49 -11.08
N ALA A 524 -33.91 -37.67 -10.51
CA ALA A 524 -33.70 -37.11 -9.18
C ALA A 524 -33.60 -38.20 -8.10
N GLU A 525 -34.47 -39.21 -8.16
CA GLU A 525 -34.43 -40.37 -7.27
C GLU A 525 -33.15 -41.18 -7.45
N ARG A 526 -32.79 -41.55 -8.69
CA ARG A 526 -31.55 -42.30 -8.96
C ARG A 526 -30.32 -41.57 -8.44
N HIS A 527 -30.22 -40.26 -8.69
CA HIS A 527 -29.10 -39.46 -8.20
C HIS A 527 -29.11 -39.33 -6.67
N ALA A 528 -30.27 -39.25 -6.03
CA ALA A 528 -30.38 -39.22 -4.58
C ALA A 528 -29.93 -40.55 -3.95
N ASP A 529 -30.29 -41.68 -4.55
CA ASP A 529 -29.87 -43.02 -4.11
C ASP A 529 -28.34 -43.21 -4.26
N GLU A 530 -27.76 -42.73 -5.35
CA GLU A 530 -26.30 -42.75 -5.56
C GLU A 530 -25.52 -41.85 -4.59
N ILE A 531 -26.09 -40.70 -4.21
CA ILE A 531 -25.46 -39.73 -3.30
C ILE A 531 -25.62 -40.17 -1.84
N GLY A 532 -26.76 -40.77 -1.50
CA GLY A 532 -27.15 -41.12 -0.14
C GLY A 532 -27.94 -40.01 0.57
N TYR A 533 -28.92 -40.42 1.38
CA TYR A 533 -29.81 -39.52 2.12
C TYR A 533 -29.20 -39.06 3.47
N PRO A 534 -29.57 -37.87 3.98
CA PRO A 534 -30.49 -36.91 3.38
C PRO A 534 -29.83 -36.05 2.28
N VAL A 535 -30.62 -35.71 1.26
CA VAL A 535 -30.22 -34.84 0.16
C VAL A 535 -30.88 -33.45 0.25
N VAL A 536 -30.32 -32.52 -0.51
CA VAL A 536 -30.88 -31.19 -0.76
C VAL A 536 -31.22 -31.09 -2.24
N MET A 537 -32.36 -30.48 -2.53
CA MET A 537 -32.89 -30.29 -3.87
C MET A 537 -33.02 -28.79 -4.14
N LYS A 538 -32.42 -28.28 -5.22
CA LYS A 538 -32.53 -26.86 -5.59
C LYS A 538 -32.94 -26.69 -7.05
N ILE A 539 -33.74 -25.68 -7.34
CA ILE A 539 -34.13 -25.36 -8.72
C ILE A 539 -32.89 -25.00 -9.56
N ALA A 540 -32.78 -25.61 -10.75
CA ALA A 540 -31.79 -25.27 -11.76
C ALA A 540 -32.44 -24.36 -12.80
N SER A 541 -32.23 -23.06 -12.68
CA SER A 541 -32.73 -22.06 -13.64
C SER A 541 -31.84 -20.83 -13.63
N HIS A 542 -31.53 -20.32 -14.82
CA HIS A 542 -30.81 -19.05 -15.01
C HIS A 542 -31.67 -17.83 -14.67
N ASP A 543 -32.99 -17.97 -14.75
CA ASP A 543 -33.95 -16.87 -14.56
C ASP A 543 -34.36 -16.71 -13.08
N VAL A 544 -33.93 -17.64 -12.21
CA VAL A 544 -34.22 -17.62 -10.76
C VAL A 544 -32.97 -17.19 -9.98
N THR A 545 -32.98 -15.96 -9.47
CA THR A 545 -31.85 -15.38 -8.73
C THR A 545 -31.84 -15.75 -7.24
N HIS A 546 -32.97 -15.62 -6.55
CA HIS A 546 -33.12 -15.98 -5.13
C HIS A 546 -33.96 -17.26 -4.98
N LYS A 547 -33.28 -18.41 -5.05
CA LYS A 547 -33.93 -19.74 -5.07
C LYS A 547 -34.84 -19.97 -3.85
N SER A 548 -34.41 -19.57 -2.66
CA SER A 548 -35.17 -19.76 -1.42
C SER A 548 -36.46 -18.93 -1.39
N ASP A 549 -36.45 -17.72 -1.94
CA ASP A 549 -37.58 -16.79 -1.89
C ASP A 549 -38.76 -17.24 -2.74
N VAL A 550 -38.50 -18.05 -3.77
CA VAL A 550 -39.52 -18.63 -4.66
C VAL A 550 -39.85 -20.08 -4.30
N GLY A 551 -39.43 -20.57 -3.12
CA GLY A 551 -39.63 -21.96 -2.70
C GLY A 551 -38.83 -22.97 -3.54
N GLY A 552 -37.78 -22.52 -4.23
CA GLY A 552 -36.93 -23.32 -5.10
C GLY A 552 -35.86 -24.15 -4.39
N VAL A 553 -35.92 -24.29 -3.06
CA VAL A 553 -34.95 -25.06 -2.26
C VAL A 553 -35.71 -25.96 -1.28
N SER A 554 -35.42 -27.26 -1.32
CA SER A 554 -35.91 -28.23 -0.34
C SER A 554 -34.72 -28.87 0.39
N LEU A 555 -34.70 -28.74 1.72
CA LEU A 555 -33.64 -29.23 2.58
C LEU A 555 -34.10 -30.49 3.31
N ASN A 556 -33.15 -31.36 3.69
CA ASN A 556 -33.43 -32.55 4.51
C ASN A 556 -34.44 -33.51 3.86
N VAL A 557 -34.23 -33.85 2.59
CA VAL A 557 -35.03 -34.86 1.88
C VAL A 557 -34.45 -36.24 2.22
N ARG A 558 -35.24 -37.11 2.85
CA ARG A 558 -34.74 -38.29 3.59
C ARG A 558 -34.93 -39.63 2.87
N ASN A 559 -35.75 -39.68 1.82
CA ASN A 559 -36.04 -40.91 1.09
C ASN A 559 -36.58 -40.61 -0.32
N ALA A 560 -36.66 -41.63 -1.17
CA ALA A 560 -37.12 -41.56 -2.55
C ALA A 560 -38.53 -40.96 -2.71
N ALA A 561 -39.46 -41.31 -1.80
CA ALA A 561 -40.83 -40.78 -1.85
C ALA A 561 -40.85 -39.25 -1.61
N GLU A 562 -40.05 -38.77 -0.64
CA GLU A 562 -39.86 -37.34 -0.41
C GLU A 562 -39.18 -36.66 -1.62
N VAL A 563 -38.22 -37.30 -2.30
CA VAL A 563 -37.58 -36.74 -3.51
C VAL A 563 -38.61 -36.45 -4.60
N ARG A 564 -39.46 -37.42 -4.94
CA ARG A 564 -40.50 -37.23 -5.98
C ARG A 564 -41.47 -36.12 -5.61
N ALA A 565 -41.95 -36.12 -4.37
CA ALA A 565 -42.89 -35.11 -3.88
C ALA A 565 -42.27 -33.70 -3.91
N GLN A 566 -41.03 -33.55 -3.45
CA GLN A 566 -40.32 -32.26 -3.40
C GLN A 566 -39.91 -31.78 -4.80
N PHE A 567 -39.58 -32.68 -5.73
CA PHE A 567 -39.31 -32.32 -7.12
C PHE A 567 -40.52 -31.62 -7.76
N ALA A 568 -41.72 -32.20 -7.59
CA ALA A 568 -42.96 -31.61 -8.09
C ALA A 568 -43.27 -30.27 -7.42
N ALA A 569 -43.16 -30.20 -6.08
CA ALA A 569 -43.43 -29.00 -5.30
C ALA A 569 -42.50 -27.82 -5.68
N ILE A 570 -41.21 -28.07 -5.87
CA ILE A 570 -40.25 -27.05 -6.31
C ILE A 570 -40.66 -26.47 -7.68
N LEU A 571 -40.95 -27.33 -8.65
CA LEU A 571 -41.32 -26.87 -9.99
C LEU A 571 -42.64 -26.11 -10.01
N GLU A 572 -43.61 -26.53 -9.21
CA GLU A 572 -44.90 -25.85 -9.07
C GLU A 572 -44.72 -24.46 -8.43
N SER A 573 -44.01 -24.39 -7.30
CA SER A 573 -43.73 -23.13 -6.58
C SER A 573 -43.03 -22.11 -7.47
N VAL A 574 -41.99 -22.55 -8.19
CA VAL A 574 -41.21 -21.65 -9.06
C VAL A 574 -42.03 -21.20 -10.27
N ARG A 575 -42.83 -22.07 -10.90
CA ARG A 575 -43.71 -21.67 -12.01
C ARG A 575 -44.80 -20.70 -11.58
N ALA A 576 -45.32 -20.85 -10.36
CA ALA A 576 -46.30 -19.93 -9.80
C ALA A 576 -45.69 -18.55 -9.54
N ALA A 577 -44.47 -18.50 -8.99
CA ALA A 577 -43.77 -17.25 -8.70
C ALA A 577 -43.20 -16.56 -9.96
N LEU A 578 -42.67 -17.34 -10.91
CA LEU A 578 -41.98 -16.86 -12.11
C LEU A 578 -42.43 -17.66 -13.35
N PRO A 579 -43.61 -17.35 -13.94
CA PRO A 579 -44.19 -18.13 -15.04
C PRO A 579 -43.35 -18.17 -16.32
N ALA A 580 -42.53 -17.14 -16.54
CA ALA A 580 -41.67 -17.02 -17.72
C ALA A 580 -40.26 -17.63 -17.52
N ALA A 581 -39.94 -18.15 -16.33
CA ALA A 581 -38.62 -18.71 -16.05
C ALA A 581 -38.40 -20.04 -16.80
N ARG A 582 -37.26 -20.18 -17.46
CA ARG A 582 -36.82 -21.43 -18.07
C ARG A 582 -36.23 -22.33 -17.00
N LEU A 583 -36.84 -23.48 -16.79
CA LEU A 583 -36.43 -24.46 -15.79
C LEU A 583 -35.70 -25.60 -16.48
N GLU A 584 -34.46 -25.86 -16.09
CA GLU A 584 -33.64 -26.94 -16.65
C GLU A 584 -33.83 -28.26 -15.90
N GLY A 585 -34.28 -28.17 -14.65
CA GLY A 585 -34.48 -29.31 -13.76
C GLY A 585 -34.24 -28.92 -12.30
N VAL A 586 -33.81 -29.89 -11.49
CA VAL A 586 -33.49 -29.71 -10.07
C VAL A 586 -32.10 -30.31 -9.82
N THR A 587 -31.23 -29.56 -9.15
CA THR A 587 -29.94 -30.08 -8.70
C THR A 587 -30.11 -30.89 -7.41
N ILE A 588 -29.49 -32.06 -7.38
CA ILE A 588 -29.45 -32.95 -6.22
C ILE A 588 -28.04 -32.93 -5.64
N GLN A 589 -27.94 -32.73 -4.33
CA GLN A 589 -26.66 -32.67 -3.61
C GLN A 589 -26.78 -33.27 -2.20
N PRO A 590 -25.69 -33.78 -1.60
CA PRO A 590 -25.72 -34.26 -0.23
C PRO A 590 -26.01 -33.12 0.75
N MET A 591 -26.78 -33.40 1.81
CA MET A 591 -26.98 -32.45 2.89
C MET A 591 -25.77 -32.45 3.83
N VAL A 592 -25.00 -31.36 3.82
CA VAL A 592 -23.90 -31.16 4.78
C VAL A 592 -24.51 -30.89 6.15
N ARG A 593 -24.30 -31.82 7.09
CA ARG A 593 -24.73 -31.70 8.48
C ARG A 593 -23.53 -31.80 9.39
N SER A 594 -23.25 -30.72 10.09
CA SER A 594 -22.31 -30.75 11.20
C SER A 594 -22.88 -29.96 12.37
N ARG A 595 -22.97 -30.61 13.53
CA ARG A 595 -23.56 -30.02 14.73
C ARG A 595 -22.58 -28.98 15.26
N GLY A 596 -22.93 -27.71 15.14
CA GLY A 596 -22.03 -26.63 15.49
C GLY A 596 -21.11 -26.18 14.35
N ALA A 597 -21.46 -26.45 13.10
CA ALA A 597 -20.82 -25.78 11.96
C ALA A 597 -21.09 -24.26 11.97
N ARG A 598 -20.23 -23.49 11.32
CA ARG A 598 -20.39 -22.05 11.10
C ARG A 598 -20.74 -21.81 9.64
N GLU A 599 -21.78 -21.02 9.40
CA GLU A 599 -22.09 -20.50 8.07
C GLU A 599 -21.28 -19.23 7.84
N LEU A 600 -20.42 -19.28 6.84
CA LEU A 600 -19.51 -18.21 6.45
C LEU A 600 -19.82 -17.76 5.03
N TYR A 601 -19.33 -16.58 4.70
CA TYR A 601 -19.49 -15.96 3.39
C TYR A 601 -18.11 -15.66 2.80
N VAL A 602 -17.89 -16.05 1.55
CA VAL A 602 -16.73 -15.61 0.75
C VAL A 602 -17.25 -14.99 -0.52
N GLY A 603 -16.90 -13.73 -0.74
CA GLY A 603 -17.35 -12.95 -1.88
C GLY A 603 -16.20 -12.43 -2.73
N VAL A 604 -16.45 -12.19 -4.00
CA VAL A 604 -15.56 -11.46 -4.91
C VAL A 604 -16.39 -10.48 -5.72
N PHE A 605 -15.88 -9.27 -5.89
CA PHE A 605 -16.43 -8.30 -6.82
C PHE A 605 -15.31 -7.47 -7.45
N ARG A 606 -15.59 -6.90 -8.63
CA ARG A 606 -14.65 -6.01 -9.33
C ARG A 606 -14.97 -4.56 -9.03
N ASN A 607 -14.06 -3.89 -8.32
CA ASN A 607 -14.07 -2.44 -8.22
C ASN A 607 -13.52 -1.83 -9.52
N ARG A 608 -14.16 -0.75 -10.00
CA ARG A 608 -13.78 -0.08 -11.26
C ARG A 608 -12.34 0.46 -11.26
N LEU A 609 -11.86 0.90 -10.10
CA LEU A 609 -10.55 1.52 -9.97
C LEU A 609 -9.49 0.49 -9.55
N PHE A 610 -9.74 -0.25 -8.47
CA PHE A 610 -8.74 -1.17 -7.89
C PHE A 610 -8.83 -2.62 -8.41
N GLY A 611 -9.76 -2.92 -9.30
CA GLY A 611 -9.94 -4.28 -9.81
C GLY A 611 -10.58 -5.22 -8.77
N PRO A 612 -10.21 -6.51 -8.73
CA PRO A 612 -10.88 -7.48 -7.88
C PRO A 612 -10.64 -7.25 -6.39
N VAL A 613 -11.70 -7.45 -5.60
CA VAL A 613 -11.71 -7.38 -4.14
C VAL A 613 -12.36 -8.64 -3.59
N ILE A 614 -11.78 -9.22 -2.54
CA ILE A 614 -12.31 -10.38 -1.82
C ILE A 614 -13.01 -9.90 -0.56
N ALA A 615 -14.19 -10.43 -0.28
CA ALA A 615 -14.98 -10.20 0.91
C ALA A 615 -15.08 -11.48 1.75
N PHE A 616 -15.04 -11.34 3.08
CA PHE A 616 -15.21 -12.45 4.03
C PHE A 616 -16.07 -12.01 5.20
N GLY A 617 -16.95 -12.89 5.69
CA GLY A 617 -17.83 -12.55 6.81
C GLY A 617 -18.70 -13.69 7.29
N ALA A 618 -19.65 -13.37 8.17
CA ALA A 618 -20.73 -14.28 8.55
C ALA A 618 -21.63 -14.57 7.34
N GLY A 619 -21.99 -15.84 7.13
CA GLY A 619 -22.82 -16.30 6.01
C GLY A 619 -24.31 -16.47 6.36
N GLY A 620 -25.05 -17.04 5.42
CA GLY A 620 -26.48 -17.36 5.55
C GLY A 620 -27.40 -16.26 5.00
N THR A 621 -28.66 -16.26 5.44
CA THR A 621 -29.71 -15.36 4.92
C THR A 621 -29.66 -13.94 5.49
N ARG A 622 -28.88 -13.69 6.55
CA ARG A 622 -28.86 -12.39 7.27
C ARG A 622 -27.60 -11.55 7.02
N VAL A 623 -26.79 -11.91 6.02
CA VAL A 623 -25.50 -11.25 5.68
C VAL A 623 -25.65 -9.72 5.58
N GLU A 624 -26.71 -9.24 4.92
CA GLU A 624 -26.95 -7.81 4.67
C GLU A 624 -27.29 -7.00 5.93
N VAL A 625 -27.86 -7.66 6.95
CA VAL A 625 -28.32 -7.03 8.19
C VAL A 625 -27.21 -6.99 9.24
N VAL A 626 -26.36 -8.02 9.30
CA VAL A 626 -25.30 -8.14 10.32
C VAL A 626 -24.09 -7.24 10.03
N ARG A 627 -23.84 -6.89 8.75
CA ARG A 627 -22.72 -6.06 8.27
C ARG A 627 -21.36 -6.46 8.86
N ASP A 628 -21.17 -7.75 9.10
CA ASP A 628 -19.90 -8.32 9.57
C ASP A 628 -19.08 -8.82 8.38
N THR A 629 -18.55 -7.87 7.59
CA THR A 629 -17.78 -8.18 6.39
C THR A 629 -16.47 -7.41 6.39
N THR A 630 -15.38 -8.12 6.08
CA THR A 630 -14.06 -7.54 5.85
C THR A 630 -13.71 -7.64 4.37
N LEU A 631 -12.95 -6.66 3.88
CA LEU A 631 -12.48 -6.62 2.49
C LEU A 631 -10.96 -6.75 2.46
N GLU A 632 -10.45 -7.42 1.43
CA GLU A 632 -9.02 -7.60 1.18
C GLU A 632 -8.72 -7.68 -0.32
N PHE A 633 -7.50 -7.29 -0.69
CA PHE A 633 -7.02 -7.35 -2.07
C PHE A 633 -6.20 -8.60 -2.34
N PRO A 634 -6.49 -9.35 -3.42
CA PRO A 634 -5.60 -10.40 -3.90
C PRO A 634 -4.27 -9.80 -4.41
N PRO A 635 -3.15 -10.55 -4.36
CA PRO A 635 -3.03 -11.93 -3.89
C PRO A 635 -3.08 -12.06 -2.36
N LEU A 636 -3.70 -13.13 -1.86
CA LEU A 636 -3.72 -13.53 -0.45
C LEU A 636 -2.73 -14.65 -0.15
N ASN A 637 -2.29 -14.71 1.09
CA ASN A 637 -1.54 -15.82 1.66
C ASN A 637 -2.20 -16.25 2.98
N ALA A 638 -1.72 -17.33 3.59
CA ALA A 638 -2.33 -17.85 4.83
C ALA A 638 -2.38 -16.79 5.94
N TYR A 639 -1.34 -15.98 6.11
CA TYR A 639 -1.32 -14.92 7.14
C TYR A 639 -2.36 -13.82 6.87
N LEU A 640 -2.45 -13.35 5.61
CA LEU A 640 -3.40 -12.33 5.20
C LEU A 640 -4.84 -12.84 5.27
N ALA A 641 -5.08 -14.09 4.89
CA ALA A 641 -6.36 -14.77 5.05
C ALA A 641 -6.77 -14.85 6.52
N ARG A 642 -5.88 -15.31 7.42
CA ARG A 642 -6.13 -15.33 8.86
C ARG A 642 -6.35 -13.94 9.45
N SER A 643 -5.59 -12.94 8.98
CA SER A 643 -5.80 -11.54 9.38
C SER A 643 -7.17 -11.02 8.91
N MET A 644 -7.59 -11.39 7.70
CA MET A 644 -8.91 -11.04 7.16
C MET A 644 -10.04 -11.66 7.98
N ILE A 645 -9.89 -12.94 8.35
CA ILE A 645 -10.80 -13.67 9.22
C ILE A 645 -10.87 -13.01 10.60
N GLY A 646 -9.73 -12.82 11.26
CA GLY A 646 -9.64 -12.29 12.63
C GLY A 646 -10.17 -10.87 12.83
N ARG A 647 -10.40 -10.11 11.74
CA ARG A 647 -11.03 -8.77 11.79
C ARG A 647 -12.55 -8.80 11.77
N THR A 648 -13.16 -9.96 11.53
CA THR A 648 -14.62 -10.14 11.61
C THR A 648 -15.06 -10.39 13.06
N ARG A 649 -16.33 -10.14 13.34
CA ARG A 649 -16.97 -10.52 14.60
C ARG A 649 -17.20 -12.03 14.67
N VAL A 650 -17.48 -12.67 13.53
CA VAL A 650 -17.66 -14.13 13.43
C VAL A 650 -16.41 -14.90 13.85
N ALA A 651 -15.21 -14.31 13.76
CA ALA A 651 -13.97 -14.88 14.27
C ALA A 651 -14.06 -15.34 15.74
N ALA A 652 -14.80 -14.62 16.59
CA ALA A 652 -15.00 -14.98 17.99
C ALA A 652 -15.78 -16.30 18.16
N THR A 653 -16.44 -16.79 17.12
CA THR A 653 -17.20 -18.05 17.10
C THR A 653 -16.44 -19.20 16.43
N LEU A 654 -15.29 -18.93 15.81
CA LEU A 654 -14.50 -19.95 15.08
C LEU A 654 -13.68 -20.85 16.02
N GLY A 655 -13.33 -20.34 17.21
CA GLY A 655 -12.80 -21.18 18.29
C GLY A 655 -13.89 -22.03 18.94
N GLU A 656 -13.56 -22.66 20.07
CA GLU A 656 -14.55 -23.36 20.88
C GLU A 656 -15.64 -22.37 21.33
N PHE A 657 -16.90 -22.68 20.97
CA PHE A 657 -18.00 -21.76 21.23
C PHE A 657 -19.28 -22.54 21.53
N ARG A 658 -19.82 -22.33 22.73
CA ARG A 658 -21.10 -22.92 23.19
C ARG A 658 -21.22 -24.43 22.93
N GLY A 659 -20.15 -25.17 23.20
CA GLY A 659 -20.10 -26.64 23.04
C GLY A 659 -19.88 -27.13 21.61
N ALA A 660 -19.72 -26.24 20.63
CA ALA A 660 -19.21 -26.59 19.31
C ALA A 660 -17.66 -26.58 19.32
N PRO A 661 -17.01 -27.55 18.66
CA PRO A 661 -15.55 -27.58 18.53
C PRO A 661 -15.05 -26.39 17.70
N ALA A 662 -13.74 -26.12 17.81
CA ALA A 662 -13.09 -25.14 16.96
C ALA A 662 -13.13 -25.59 15.48
N VAL A 663 -13.34 -24.62 14.59
CA VAL A 663 -13.28 -24.83 13.14
C VAL A 663 -11.83 -25.08 12.71
N ASP A 664 -11.64 -25.87 11.65
CA ASP A 664 -10.35 -25.99 10.97
C ASP A 664 -9.97 -24.65 10.29
N ASP A 665 -9.25 -23.81 11.03
CA ASP A 665 -8.78 -22.50 10.58
C ASP A 665 -7.80 -22.60 9.40
N GLU A 666 -7.08 -23.72 9.26
CA GLU A 666 -6.17 -23.94 8.12
C GLU A 666 -6.95 -24.24 6.85
N ALA A 667 -8.00 -25.06 6.92
CA ALA A 667 -8.90 -25.30 5.79
C ALA A 667 -9.59 -24.00 5.35
N LEU A 668 -10.05 -23.17 6.30
CA LEU A 668 -10.68 -21.89 5.98
C LEU A 668 -9.70 -20.91 5.32
N ALA A 669 -8.48 -20.78 5.85
CA ALA A 669 -7.44 -19.96 5.25
C ALA A 669 -7.08 -20.43 3.83
N ARG A 670 -7.04 -21.75 3.61
CA ARG A 670 -6.79 -22.36 2.29
C ARG A 670 -7.85 -22.00 1.27
N VAL A 671 -9.13 -22.03 1.64
CA VAL A 671 -10.23 -21.60 0.74
C VAL A 671 -10.03 -20.15 0.28
N LEU A 672 -9.74 -19.22 1.20
CA LEU A 672 -9.49 -17.81 0.83
C LEU A 672 -8.29 -17.64 -0.08
N VAL A 673 -7.20 -18.39 0.16
CA VAL A 673 -6.01 -18.37 -0.71
C VAL A 673 -6.34 -18.92 -2.10
N ARG A 674 -7.13 -19.99 -2.22
CA ARG A 674 -7.57 -20.53 -3.52
C ARG A 674 -8.52 -19.62 -4.26
N VAL A 675 -9.44 -18.96 -3.55
CA VAL A 675 -10.27 -17.89 -4.13
C VAL A 675 -9.39 -16.77 -4.67
N SER A 676 -8.36 -16.38 -3.92
CA SER A 676 -7.40 -15.37 -4.40
C SER A 676 -6.64 -15.82 -5.65
N GLU A 677 -6.18 -17.07 -5.71
CA GLU A 677 -5.49 -17.62 -6.88
C GLU A 677 -6.41 -17.65 -8.12
N MET A 678 -7.66 -18.07 -7.92
CA MET A 678 -8.70 -18.10 -8.95
C MET A 678 -8.93 -16.73 -9.57
N VAL A 679 -9.04 -15.68 -8.76
CA VAL A 679 -9.28 -14.32 -9.23
C VAL A 679 -8.05 -13.72 -9.93
N CYS A 680 -6.84 -14.11 -9.51
CA CYS A 680 -5.61 -13.72 -10.21
C CYS A 680 -5.54 -14.32 -11.62
N GLU A 681 -5.88 -15.61 -11.79
CA GLU A 681 -5.72 -16.32 -13.07
C GLU A 681 -6.92 -16.18 -14.03
N LEU A 682 -8.08 -15.73 -13.55
CA LEU A 682 -9.32 -15.61 -14.31
C LEU A 682 -9.79 -14.14 -14.42
N PRO A 683 -9.24 -13.34 -15.36
CA PRO A 683 -9.67 -11.96 -15.57
C PRO A 683 -11.12 -11.82 -16.04
N GLN A 684 -11.78 -12.89 -16.48
CA GLN A 684 -13.20 -12.90 -16.81
C GLN A 684 -14.11 -12.95 -15.56
N LEU A 685 -13.60 -13.32 -14.38
CA LEU A 685 -14.42 -13.40 -13.16
C LEU A 685 -14.74 -11.97 -12.67
N ALA A 686 -16.00 -11.57 -12.78
CA ALA A 686 -16.48 -10.25 -12.38
C ALA A 686 -16.96 -10.23 -10.93
N GLU A 687 -17.82 -11.20 -10.59
CA GLU A 687 -18.40 -11.36 -9.26
C GLU A 687 -18.48 -12.84 -8.88
N MET A 688 -18.36 -13.15 -7.60
CA MET A 688 -18.59 -14.49 -7.07
C MET A 688 -19.15 -14.41 -5.65
N ASP A 689 -20.14 -15.24 -5.32
CA ASP A 689 -20.56 -15.51 -3.96
C ASP A 689 -20.44 -17.00 -3.65
N ILE A 690 -19.77 -17.34 -2.55
CA ILE A 690 -19.87 -18.63 -1.88
C ILE A 690 -20.69 -18.39 -0.62
N ASN A 691 -21.98 -18.76 -0.67
CA ASN A 691 -22.91 -18.53 0.43
C ASN A 691 -23.99 -19.62 0.57
N PRO A 692 -23.96 -20.46 1.62
CA PRO A 692 -22.96 -20.49 2.68
C PRO A 692 -21.70 -21.29 2.29
N LEU A 693 -20.56 -20.88 2.85
CA LEU A 693 -19.41 -21.75 3.11
C LEU A 693 -19.61 -22.35 4.51
N ILE A 694 -19.79 -23.66 4.60
CA ILE A 694 -19.96 -24.35 5.88
C ILE A 694 -18.60 -24.77 6.40
N ALA A 695 -18.24 -24.37 7.61
CA ALA A 695 -16.96 -24.73 8.24
C ALA A 695 -17.15 -25.39 9.61
N ASP A 696 -16.41 -26.45 9.87
CA ASP A 696 -16.41 -27.23 11.11
C ASP A 696 -15.00 -27.75 11.45
N GLU A 697 -14.87 -28.68 12.41
CA GLU A 697 -13.58 -29.24 12.83
C GLU A 697 -12.87 -30.08 11.75
N ARG A 698 -13.58 -30.45 10.67
CA ARG A 698 -13.09 -31.33 9.61
C ARG A 698 -12.70 -30.57 8.34
N GLY A 699 -13.14 -29.33 8.20
CA GLY A 699 -12.78 -28.47 7.09
C GLY A 699 -13.81 -27.41 6.75
N ALA A 700 -13.72 -26.88 5.52
CA ALA A 700 -14.65 -25.90 4.98
C ALA A 700 -15.15 -26.35 3.60
N ILE A 701 -16.48 -26.34 3.39
CA ILE A 701 -17.13 -26.81 2.16
C ILE A 701 -18.12 -25.79 1.62
N ALA A 702 -17.99 -25.48 0.33
CA ALA A 702 -18.91 -24.61 -0.40
C ALA A 702 -20.16 -25.40 -0.81
N VAL A 703 -21.30 -25.06 -0.23
CA VAL A 703 -22.59 -25.74 -0.53
C VAL A 703 -23.44 -24.98 -1.54
N ASP A 704 -23.13 -23.71 -1.76
CA ASP A 704 -23.69 -22.89 -2.83
C ASP A 704 -22.60 -21.97 -3.39
N ALA A 705 -22.70 -21.69 -4.68
CA ALA A 705 -21.79 -20.82 -5.39
C ALA A 705 -22.51 -20.15 -6.56
N ARG A 706 -22.28 -18.86 -6.72
CA ARG A 706 -22.76 -18.08 -7.86
C ARG A 706 -21.60 -17.29 -8.45
N ILE A 707 -21.39 -17.41 -9.76
CA ILE A 707 -20.28 -16.75 -10.45
C ILE A 707 -20.83 -15.97 -11.65
N VAL A 708 -20.42 -14.71 -11.76
CA VAL A 708 -20.75 -13.80 -12.86
C VAL A 708 -19.47 -13.44 -13.61
N LEU A 709 -19.56 -13.50 -14.93
CA LEU A 709 -18.47 -13.25 -15.86
C LEU A 709 -18.60 -11.87 -16.50
N ASP A 710 -17.46 -11.28 -16.78
CA ASP A 710 -17.28 -10.10 -17.62
C ASP A 710 -16.99 -10.58 -19.05
N PRO A 711 -17.84 -10.29 -20.05
CA PRO A 711 -17.63 -10.71 -21.43
C PRO A 711 -16.50 -9.92 -22.12
N ALA A 712 -16.14 -8.75 -21.59
CA ALA A 712 -15.09 -7.90 -22.13
C ALA A 712 -14.13 -7.47 -21.01
N PRO A 713 -13.44 -8.43 -20.36
CA PRO A 713 -12.49 -8.07 -19.32
C PRO A 713 -11.41 -7.18 -19.92
N VAL A 714 -10.82 -6.29 -19.11
CA VAL A 714 -9.71 -5.42 -19.51
C VAL A 714 -8.52 -6.30 -19.95
N ALA A 715 -8.51 -6.73 -21.21
CA ALA A 715 -7.64 -7.77 -21.75
C ALA A 715 -6.56 -7.22 -22.69
N ALA A 716 -6.51 -5.91 -22.91
CA ALA A 716 -5.55 -5.28 -23.82
C ALA A 716 -4.15 -5.05 -23.19
N GLY A 717 -3.80 -5.74 -22.10
CA GLY A 717 -2.60 -5.47 -21.29
C GLY A 717 -1.83 -6.71 -20.83
N PRO A 718 -0.83 -6.54 -19.93
CA PRO A 718 -0.03 -7.63 -19.35
C PRO A 718 -0.90 -8.67 -18.62
N ARG A 719 -0.37 -9.89 -18.39
CA ARG A 719 -1.09 -11.08 -17.83
C ARG A 719 -1.88 -10.85 -16.52
N TYR A 720 -1.61 -9.78 -15.78
CA TYR A 720 -2.35 -9.39 -14.57
C TYR A 720 -2.84 -7.94 -14.62
N GLY A 721 -3.15 -7.44 -15.81
CA GLY A 721 -3.63 -6.07 -16.09
C GLY A 721 -4.84 -5.64 -15.26
N HIS A 722 -5.69 -6.58 -14.87
CA HIS A 722 -6.89 -6.35 -14.06
C HIS A 722 -6.61 -6.18 -12.56
N MET A 723 -5.37 -6.42 -12.10
CA MET A 723 -5.00 -6.39 -10.69
C MET A 723 -4.39 -5.04 -10.28
N ALA A 724 -4.75 -4.53 -9.09
CA ALA A 724 -4.07 -3.39 -8.48
C ALA A 724 -2.73 -3.75 -7.82
N ILE A 725 -2.53 -5.03 -7.46
CA ILE A 725 -1.27 -5.55 -6.91
C ILE A 725 -0.84 -6.73 -7.77
N MET A 726 0.37 -6.66 -8.33
CA MET A 726 0.88 -7.73 -9.18
C MET A 726 1.17 -8.99 -8.34
N PRO A 727 0.63 -10.17 -8.70
CA PRO A 727 0.94 -11.40 -8.01
C PRO A 727 2.37 -11.89 -8.30
N TYR A 728 2.85 -12.83 -7.48
CA TYR A 728 4.12 -13.51 -7.73
C TYR A 728 4.07 -14.20 -9.11
N PRO A 729 4.99 -13.90 -10.04
CA PRO A 729 4.92 -14.41 -11.41
C PRO A 729 5.46 -15.85 -11.48
N ALA A 730 4.73 -16.79 -10.88
CA ALA A 730 5.14 -18.19 -10.74
C ALA A 730 5.47 -18.87 -12.08
N HIS A 731 4.80 -18.46 -13.15
CA HIS A 731 5.01 -18.95 -14.52
C HIS A 731 6.40 -18.68 -15.09
N LEU A 732 7.20 -17.78 -14.50
CA LEU A 732 8.59 -17.54 -14.87
C LEU A 732 9.55 -18.58 -14.26
N SER A 733 9.05 -19.45 -13.38
CA SER A 733 9.85 -20.51 -12.76
C SER A 733 10.10 -21.62 -13.76
N ARG A 734 11.36 -22.00 -13.97
CA ARG A 734 11.76 -23.05 -14.91
C ARG A 734 13.07 -23.71 -14.49
N GLU A 735 13.18 -25.00 -14.74
CA GLU A 735 14.46 -25.69 -14.60
C GLU A 735 15.42 -25.26 -15.72
N SER A 736 16.69 -25.12 -15.36
CA SER A 736 17.79 -24.83 -16.28
C SER A 736 18.94 -25.77 -15.99
N ARG A 737 19.62 -26.25 -17.05
CA ARG A 737 20.82 -27.07 -16.92
C ARG A 737 22.07 -26.23 -17.14
N LEU A 738 23.04 -26.38 -16.24
CA LEU A 738 24.37 -25.81 -16.37
C LEU A 738 25.22 -26.65 -17.35
N ARG A 739 26.31 -26.08 -17.87
CA ARG A 739 27.21 -26.79 -18.80
C ARG A 739 27.88 -28.02 -18.18
N ASP A 740 28.09 -28.01 -16.88
CA ASP A 740 28.61 -29.14 -16.10
C ASP A 740 27.56 -30.23 -15.79
N GLY A 741 26.33 -30.09 -16.27
CA GLY A 741 25.24 -31.06 -16.07
C GLY A 741 24.41 -30.86 -14.81
N ARG A 742 24.81 -29.98 -13.88
CA ARG A 742 23.99 -29.66 -12.69
C ARG A 742 22.69 -28.96 -13.11
N SER A 743 21.58 -29.29 -12.45
CA SER A 743 20.31 -28.60 -12.62
C SER A 743 20.16 -27.47 -11.59
N CYS A 744 19.57 -26.36 -12.02
CA CYS A 744 19.16 -25.27 -11.14
C CYS A 744 17.76 -24.79 -11.50
N LEU A 745 17.03 -24.29 -10.50
CA LEU A 745 15.73 -23.67 -10.68
C LEU A 745 15.94 -22.17 -10.88
N LEU A 746 15.56 -21.66 -12.05
CA LEU A 746 15.39 -20.22 -12.26
C LEU A 746 13.99 -19.86 -11.77
N ARG A 747 13.87 -18.91 -10.86
CA ARG A 747 12.56 -18.38 -10.42
C ARG A 747 12.64 -16.93 -9.98
N PRO A 748 11.53 -16.18 -9.96
CA PRO A 748 11.49 -14.86 -9.35
C PRO A 748 11.86 -14.88 -7.85
N ILE A 749 12.51 -13.82 -7.38
CA ILE A 749 12.98 -13.67 -6.00
C ILE A 749 11.81 -13.55 -5.00
N GLN A 750 11.93 -14.10 -3.81
CA GLN A 750 10.89 -14.00 -2.78
C GLN A 750 11.45 -13.31 -1.53
N ALA A 751 10.61 -12.80 -0.63
CA ALA A 751 11.08 -12.12 0.59
C ALA A 751 11.97 -13.02 1.45
N GLU A 752 11.61 -14.31 1.52
CA GLU A 752 12.26 -15.38 2.25
C GLU A 752 13.68 -15.66 1.73
N ASP A 753 14.03 -15.16 0.55
CA ASP A 753 15.38 -15.25 0.02
C ASP A 753 16.35 -14.28 0.69
N ALA A 754 15.93 -13.44 1.65
CA ALA A 754 16.80 -12.47 2.31
C ALA A 754 18.09 -13.12 2.85
N ASP A 755 17.97 -14.19 3.63
CA ASP A 755 19.13 -14.89 4.18
C ASP A 755 19.94 -15.62 3.11
N ARG A 756 19.29 -16.16 2.08
CA ARG A 756 19.97 -16.82 0.95
C ARG A 756 20.75 -15.81 0.11
N LEU A 757 20.18 -14.63 -0.12
CA LEU A 757 20.76 -13.52 -0.86
C LEU A 757 21.92 -12.89 -0.07
N GLN A 758 21.80 -12.79 1.25
CA GLN A 758 22.89 -12.34 2.12
C GLN A 758 24.07 -13.32 2.06
N ARG A 759 23.81 -14.63 2.18
CA ARG A 759 24.84 -15.67 2.04
C ARG A 759 25.49 -15.64 0.66
N PHE A 760 24.69 -15.50 -0.41
CA PHE A 760 25.20 -15.33 -1.76
C PHE A 760 26.13 -14.11 -1.86
N THR A 761 25.70 -12.94 -1.36
CA THR A 761 26.49 -11.71 -1.44
C THR A 761 27.79 -11.81 -0.64
N ARG A 762 27.77 -12.41 0.56
CA ARG A 762 28.97 -12.66 1.38
C ARG A 762 29.93 -13.66 0.72
N GLY A 763 29.39 -14.60 -0.05
CA GLY A 763 30.18 -15.61 -0.77
C GLY A 763 30.85 -15.11 -2.05
N LEU A 764 30.51 -13.91 -2.54
CA LEU A 764 31.16 -13.32 -3.71
C LEU A 764 32.57 -12.81 -3.39
N SER A 765 33.51 -13.04 -4.30
CA SER A 765 34.84 -12.45 -4.27
C SER A 765 34.78 -10.91 -4.17
N GLN A 766 35.84 -10.28 -3.64
CA GLN A 766 35.90 -8.82 -3.56
C GLN A 766 35.76 -8.15 -4.93
N GLN A 767 36.34 -8.77 -5.96
CA GLN A 767 36.22 -8.33 -7.34
C GLN A 767 34.78 -8.44 -7.86
N SER A 768 34.11 -9.57 -7.66
CA SER A 768 32.71 -9.76 -8.08
C SER A 768 31.74 -8.80 -7.36
N ARG A 769 31.97 -8.52 -6.06
CA ARG A 769 31.19 -7.51 -5.32
C ARG A 769 31.42 -6.09 -5.85
N TYR A 770 32.68 -5.73 -6.12
CA TYR A 770 33.00 -4.42 -6.70
C TYR A 770 32.38 -4.26 -8.09
N PHE A 771 32.46 -5.27 -8.94
CA PHE A 771 31.83 -5.26 -10.27
C PHE A 771 30.31 -5.17 -10.23
N ARG A 772 29.69 -5.72 -9.17
CA ARG A 772 28.23 -5.68 -8.98
C ARG A 772 27.73 -4.35 -8.44
N PHE A 773 28.39 -3.77 -7.44
CA PHE A 773 27.88 -2.62 -6.70
C PHE A 773 28.61 -1.31 -7.01
N ILE A 774 29.72 -1.37 -7.75
CA ILE A 774 30.62 -0.23 -8.03
C ILE A 774 30.98 0.48 -6.71
N SER A 775 31.20 -0.33 -5.67
CA SER A 775 31.42 0.09 -4.29
C SER A 775 32.09 -1.04 -3.50
N THR A 776 32.82 -0.71 -2.44
CA THR A 776 33.47 -1.64 -1.51
C THR A 776 32.49 -2.22 -0.48
N LEU A 777 31.31 -2.64 -0.96
CA LEU A 777 30.26 -3.17 -0.13
C LEU A 777 30.60 -4.60 0.31
N ASN A 778 30.76 -4.80 1.62
CA ASN A 778 31.08 -6.12 2.15
C ASN A 778 29.86 -7.04 2.27
N GLU A 779 28.75 -6.47 2.71
CA GLU A 779 27.49 -7.17 2.94
C GLU A 779 26.30 -6.22 2.77
N LEU A 780 25.11 -6.77 2.50
CA LEU A 780 23.91 -5.95 2.39
C LEU A 780 23.43 -5.56 3.79
N THR A 781 23.03 -4.30 3.94
CA THR A 781 22.36 -3.85 5.17
C THR A 781 20.96 -4.48 5.26
N PRO A 782 20.36 -4.59 6.46
CA PRO A 782 18.99 -5.10 6.60
C PRO A 782 17.96 -4.37 5.72
N ARG A 783 18.14 -3.06 5.52
CA ARG A 783 17.29 -2.26 4.62
C ARG A 783 17.47 -2.66 3.15
N MET A 784 18.69 -2.93 2.71
CA MET A 784 18.96 -3.37 1.34
C MET A 784 18.43 -4.77 1.09
N LEU A 785 18.50 -5.68 2.06
CA LEU A 785 17.91 -7.01 1.94
C LEU A 785 16.41 -6.93 1.69
N VAL A 786 15.68 -6.19 2.52
CA VAL A 786 14.24 -5.95 2.33
C VAL A 786 13.97 -5.34 0.95
N ARG A 787 14.71 -4.30 0.55
CA ARG A 787 14.55 -3.65 -0.76
C ARG A 787 14.80 -4.60 -1.94
N TYR A 788 15.74 -5.52 -1.81
CA TYR A 788 16.10 -6.45 -2.88
C TYR A 788 15.25 -7.71 -2.93
N THR A 789 14.61 -8.12 -1.83
CA THR A 789 13.78 -9.34 -1.81
C THR A 789 12.27 -9.05 -1.84
N GLN A 790 11.83 -7.89 -1.34
CA GLN A 790 10.44 -7.45 -1.35
C GLN A 790 10.19 -6.47 -2.50
N ILE A 791 10.39 -6.95 -3.73
CA ILE A 791 10.25 -6.13 -4.93
C ILE A 791 8.79 -5.99 -5.34
N ASP A 792 8.49 -4.88 -6.02
CA ASP A 792 7.23 -4.71 -6.73
C ASP A 792 7.40 -5.20 -8.17
N TYR A 793 6.75 -6.33 -8.48
CA TYR A 793 6.84 -6.97 -9.79
C TYR A 793 6.37 -6.10 -10.95
N ASP A 794 5.59 -5.05 -10.70
CA ASP A 794 5.19 -4.10 -11.73
C ASP A 794 6.38 -3.22 -12.18
N ARG A 795 7.27 -2.86 -11.24
CA ARG A 795 8.38 -1.93 -11.47
C ARG A 795 9.74 -2.59 -11.58
N GLU A 796 9.87 -3.80 -11.05
CA GLU A 796 11.14 -4.47 -10.91
C GLU A 796 10.92 -5.97 -11.13
N LEU A 797 11.85 -6.61 -11.83
CA LEU A 797 11.90 -8.07 -11.89
C LEU A 797 13.27 -8.53 -11.44
N ALA A 798 13.31 -9.46 -10.50
CA ALA A 798 14.54 -10.13 -10.11
C ALA A 798 14.34 -11.64 -10.16
N LEU A 799 15.25 -12.29 -10.88
CA LEU A 799 15.32 -13.73 -11.01
C LEU A 799 16.53 -14.24 -10.23
N VAL A 800 16.30 -15.29 -9.47
CA VAL A 800 17.33 -16.04 -8.75
C VAL A 800 17.49 -17.41 -9.40
N ALA A 801 18.73 -17.86 -9.49
CA ALA A 801 19.06 -19.24 -9.81
C ALA A 801 19.36 -19.97 -8.50
N VAL A 802 18.60 -21.03 -8.24
CA VAL A 802 18.69 -21.81 -7.00
C VAL A 802 19.15 -23.23 -7.33
N CYS A 803 20.18 -23.69 -6.62
CA CYS A 803 20.64 -25.08 -6.68
C CYS A 803 20.42 -25.74 -5.32
N ARG A 804 20.07 -27.01 -5.32
CA ARG A 804 19.95 -27.80 -4.10
C ARG A 804 21.35 -28.25 -3.66
N GLU A 805 21.76 -27.91 -2.44
CA GLU A 805 23.02 -28.33 -1.83
C GLU A 805 22.74 -28.88 -0.42
N GLY A 806 22.93 -30.18 -0.21
CA GLY A 806 22.60 -30.85 1.05
C GLY A 806 21.10 -30.74 1.38
N ASP A 807 20.80 -30.34 2.62
CA ASP A 807 19.43 -30.13 3.13
C ASP A 807 18.81 -28.76 2.75
N GLY A 808 19.48 -27.95 1.92
CA GLY A 808 19.03 -26.58 1.65
C GLY A 808 19.20 -26.10 0.21
N ASP A 809 18.46 -25.03 -0.08
CA ASP A 809 18.55 -24.28 -1.33
C ASP A 809 19.59 -23.16 -1.23
N ARG A 810 20.51 -23.11 -2.20
CA ARG A 810 21.53 -22.06 -2.36
C ARG A 810 21.25 -21.21 -3.60
N ILE A 811 21.25 -19.89 -3.44
CA ILE A 811 21.26 -18.96 -4.57
C ILE A 811 22.67 -18.95 -5.17
N ILE A 812 22.77 -19.22 -6.48
CA ILE A 812 24.02 -19.31 -7.24
C ILE A 812 24.16 -18.19 -8.29
N GLY A 813 23.09 -17.43 -8.52
CA GLY A 813 23.11 -16.25 -9.39
C GLY A 813 21.84 -15.42 -9.23
N VAL A 814 21.95 -14.13 -9.49
CA VAL A 814 20.85 -13.16 -9.39
C VAL A 814 20.95 -12.20 -10.57
N ALA A 815 19.86 -12.02 -11.29
CA ALA A 815 19.73 -10.97 -12.30
C ALA A 815 18.45 -10.21 -12.07
N ARG A 816 18.46 -8.90 -12.34
CA ARG A 816 17.27 -8.07 -12.23
C ARG A 816 17.24 -6.95 -13.25
N TYR A 817 16.06 -6.39 -13.47
CA TYR A 817 15.92 -5.05 -14.02
C TYR A 817 14.97 -4.20 -13.16
N LEU A 818 15.17 -2.88 -13.19
CA LEU A 818 14.30 -1.87 -12.60
C LEU A 818 13.82 -0.94 -13.71
N LEU A 819 12.52 -0.63 -13.75
CA LEU A 819 11.97 0.34 -14.69
C LEU A 819 12.57 1.73 -14.43
N ASN A 820 12.98 2.38 -15.51
CA ASN A 820 13.36 3.77 -15.49
C ASN A 820 12.12 4.67 -15.32
N PRO A 821 12.30 5.94 -14.92
CA PRO A 821 11.20 6.90 -14.75
C PRO A 821 10.27 7.07 -15.94
N ASP A 822 10.77 6.86 -17.15
CA ASP A 822 9.99 6.93 -18.40
C ASP A 822 8.99 5.78 -18.55
N ARG A 823 9.13 4.71 -17.75
CA ARG A 823 8.39 3.43 -17.80
C ARG A 823 8.48 2.67 -19.12
N ASP A 824 9.27 3.17 -20.07
CA ASP A 824 9.50 2.57 -21.39
C ASP A 824 10.86 1.86 -21.45
N THR A 825 11.77 2.20 -20.54
CA THR A 825 13.12 1.62 -20.48
C THR A 825 13.39 1.01 -19.11
N CYS A 826 14.38 0.14 -19.02
CA CYS A 826 14.79 -0.46 -17.75
C CYS A 826 16.31 -0.61 -17.63
N GLU A 827 16.79 -0.46 -16.40
CA GLU A 827 18.17 -0.70 -16.05
C GLU A 827 18.33 -2.13 -15.52
N PHE A 828 19.25 -2.91 -16.09
CA PHE A 828 19.53 -4.26 -15.65
C PHE A 828 20.79 -4.34 -14.77
N ALA A 829 20.83 -5.37 -13.94
CA ALA A 829 22.00 -5.69 -13.16
C ALA A 829 22.07 -7.21 -12.92
N ILE A 830 23.24 -7.82 -13.09
CA ILE A 830 23.47 -9.26 -12.83
C ILE A 830 24.67 -9.54 -11.90
N ALA A 831 24.61 -10.66 -11.17
CA ALA A 831 25.71 -11.27 -10.44
C ALA A 831 25.61 -12.81 -10.53
N VAL A 832 26.73 -13.48 -10.76
CA VAL A 832 26.84 -14.95 -10.76
C VAL A 832 27.90 -15.34 -9.75
N GLY A 833 27.62 -16.34 -8.92
CA GLY A 833 28.56 -16.84 -7.92
C GLY A 833 29.85 -17.31 -8.59
N ASP A 834 31.01 -17.03 -7.98
CA ASP A 834 32.32 -17.25 -8.61
C ASP A 834 32.49 -18.70 -9.10
N ASP A 835 32.06 -19.69 -8.30
CA ASP A 835 32.10 -21.13 -8.63
C ASP A 835 31.21 -21.56 -9.82
N PHE A 836 30.32 -20.67 -10.29
CA PHE A 836 29.33 -20.92 -11.33
C PHE A 836 29.53 -20.01 -12.56
N GLN A 837 30.58 -19.20 -12.57
CA GLN A 837 30.94 -18.41 -13.74
C GLN A 837 31.39 -19.32 -14.89
N GLY A 838 31.13 -18.91 -16.14
CA GLY A 838 31.43 -19.72 -17.34
C GLY A 838 30.46 -20.89 -17.60
N GLN A 839 29.53 -21.19 -16.69
CA GLN A 839 28.58 -22.32 -16.81
C GLN A 839 27.30 -21.98 -17.61
N GLY A 840 27.24 -20.82 -18.27
CA GLY A 840 26.09 -20.36 -19.05
C GLY A 840 24.95 -19.72 -18.22
N LEU A 841 25.09 -19.67 -16.89
CA LEU A 841 24.05 -19.16 -16.00
C LEU A 841 23.71 -17.68 -16.25
N GLY A 842 24.72 -16.84 -16.47
CA GLY A 842 24.52 -15.42 -16.75
C GLY A 842 23.69 -15.19 -18.02
N THR A 843 23.93 -16.00 -19.06
CA THR A 843 23.16 -15.99 -20.31
C THR A 843 21.71 -16.42 -20.09
N ALA A 844 21.49 -17.49 -19.32
CA ALA A 844 20.15 -18.00 -19.03
C ALA A 844 19.30 -16.97 -18.26
N LEU A 845 19.88 -16.34 -17.24
CA LEU A 845 19.24 -15.28 -16.45
C LEU A 845 18.92 -14.05 -17.30
N MET A 846 19.87 -13.53 -18.08
CA MET A 846 19.63 -12.35 -18.91
C MET A 846 18.62 -12.59 -20.01
N ARG A 847 18.64 -13.77 -20.67
CA ARG A 847 17.62 -14.11 -21.68
C ARG A 847 16.22 -14.11 -21.08
N ALA A 848 16.05 -14.64 -19.88
CA ALA A 848 14.79 -14.62 -19.16
C ALA A 848 14.29 -13.18 -18.91
N LEU A 849 15.18 -12.29 -18.47
CA LEU A 849 14.84 -10.89 -18.25
C LEU A 849 14.47 -10.15 -19.54
N ILE A 850 15.22 -10.37 -20.63
CA ILE A 850 14.97 -9.74 -21.93
C ILE A 850 13.63 -10.19 -22.51
N GLU A 851 13.32 -11.49 -22.42
CA GLU A 851 12.05 -12.05 -22.88
C GLU A 851 10.86 -11.42 -22.14
N GLU A 852 10.95 -11.34 -20.81
CA GLU A 852 9.89 -10.72 -20.01
C GLU A 852 9.78 -9.21 -20.22
N ALA A 853 10.91 -8.51 -20.39
CA ALA A 853 10.92 -7.09 -20.75
C ALA A 853 10.23 -6.82 -22.10
N ARG A 854 10.42 -7.71 -23.10
CA ARG A 854 9.71 -7.64 -24.40
C ARG A 854 8.21 -7.90 -24.25
N LEU A 855 7.82 -8.90 -23.47
CA LEU A 855 6.41 -9.22 -23.22
C LEU A 855 5.67 -8.06 -22.54
N ARG A 856 6.37 -7.32 -21.67
CA ARG A 856 5.86 -6.09 -21.05
C ARG A 856 5.80 -4.90 -22.00
N GLY A 857 6.41 -4.99 -23.18
CA GLY A 857 6.43 -3.94 -24.18
C GLY A 857 7.42 -2.81 -23.88
N LEU A 858 8.46 -3.07 -23.07
CA LEU A 858 9.55 -2.12 -22.89
C LEU A 858 10.30 -1.94 -24.21
N LYS A 859 10.84 -0.74 -24.45
CA LYS A 859 11.51 -0.36 -25.70
C LYS A 859 13.00 -0.60 -25.67
N ARG A 860 13.63 -0.50 -24.49
CA ARG A 860 15.09 -0.61 -24.34
C ARG A 860 15.46 -1.11 -22.95
N MET A 861 16.49 -1.95 -22.89
CA MET A 861 17.13 -2.39 -21.66
C MET A 861 18.58 -1.93 -21.68
N GLU A 862 19.05 -1.35 -20.57
CA GLU A 862 20.40 -0.76 -20.48
C GLU A 862 21.05 -1.00 -19.12
N GLY A 863 22.36 -0.78 -19.02
CA GLY A 863 23.09 -0.91 -17.77
C GLY A 863 24.51 -0.36 -17.87
N TYR A 864 25.08 -0.02 -16.72
CA TYR A 864 26.45 0.48 -16.62
C TYR A 864 27.39 -0.66 -16.21
N VAL A 865 28.45 -0.86 -17.00
CA VAL A 865 29.44 -1.90 -16.78
C VAL A 865 30.82 -1.27 -16.69
N LEU A 866 31.60 -1.60 -15.65
CA LEU A 866 32.99 -1.17 -15.55
C LEU A 866 33.79 -1.61 -16.78
N ALA A 867 34.56 -0.69 -17.37
CA ALA A 867 35.35 -0.95 -18.56
C ALA A 867 36.36 -2.10 -18.38
N ILE A 868 36.79 -2.35 -17.14
CA ILE A 868 37.70 -3.43 -16.74
C ILE A 868 37.02 -4.80 -16.62
N ASN A 869 35.69 -4.89 -16.62
CA ASN A 869 34.95 -6.15 -16.50
C ASN A 869 34.79 -6.86 -17.86
N ALA A 870 35.90 -7.37 -18.39
CA ALA A 870 35.93 -8.06 -19.68
C ALA A 870 34.93 -9.23 -19.80
N PRO A 871 34.74 -10.11 -18.78
CA PRO A 871 33.74 -11.18 -18.85
C PRO A 871 32.31 -10.66 -19.06
N MET A 872 31.93 -9.58 -18.37
CA MET A 872 30.61 -8.98 -18.53
C MET A 872 30.43 -8.35 -19.92
N ILE A 873 31.44 -7.63 -20.41
CA ILE A 873 31.44 -7.06 -21.78
C ILE A 873 31.26 -8.17 -22.83
N GLN A 874 31.93 -9.31 -22.68
CA GLN A 874 31.76 -10.46 -23.57
C GLN A 874 30.35 -11.05 -23.50
N LEU A 875 29.78 -11.18 -22.30
CA LEU A 875 28.40 -11.65 -22.11
C LEU A 875 27.40 -10.72 -22.81
N MET A 876 27.55 -9.41 -22.66
CA MET A 876 26.69 -8.40 -23.28
C MET A 876 26.76 -8.48 -24.81
N ARG A 877 27.97 -8.58 -25.40
CA ARG A 877 28.13 -8.80 -26.85
C ARG A 877 27.45 -10.08 -27.33
N ALA A 878 27.62 -11.18 -26.59
CA ALA A 878 27.01 -12.47 -26.95
C ALA A 878 25.47 -12.45 -26.88
N LEU A 879 24.89 -11.52 -26.11
CA LEU A 879 23.44 -11.30 -26.01
C LEU A 879 22.92 -10.24 -26.99
N GLY A 880 23.79 -9.63 -27.80
CA GLY A 880 23.42 -8.63 -28.81
C GLY A 880 23.28 -7.20 -28.26
N PHE A 881 23.89 -6.87 -27.13
CA PHE A 881 23.93 -5.49 -26.63
C PHE A 881 24.95 -4.65 -27.41
N THR A 882 24.58 -3.41 -27.70
CA THR A 882 25.47 -2.33 -28.11
C THR A 882 26.28 -1.86 -26.90
N ILE A 883 27.54 -1.48 -27.10
CA ILE A 883 28.46 -1.06 -26.04
C ILE A 883 29.07 0.28 -26.42
N ASP A 884 28.64 1.31 -25.71
CA ASP A 884 29.12 2.68 -25.87
C ASP A 884 30.03 3.08 -24.70
N ARG A 885 30.81 4.15 -24.90
CA ARG A 885 31.52 4.80 -23.78
C ARG A 885 30.51 5.63 -23.00
N ASP A 886 30.65 5.64 -21.68
CA ASP A 886 29.90 6.57 -20.85
C ASP A 886 30.43 8.01 -21.09
N PRO A 887 29.55 9.00 -21.33
CA PRO A 887 29.97 10.37 -21.62
C PRO A 887 30.50 11.12 -20.38
N ASP A 888 30.15 10.68 -19.17
CA ASP A 888 30.45 11.36 -17.91
C ASP A 888 31.54 10.63 -17.09
N ASP A 889 31.79 9.34 -17.34
CA ASP A 889 32.77 8.51 -16.62
C ASP A 889 33.50 7.49 -17.53
N GLU A 890 34.75 7.76 -17.90
CA GLU A 890 35.56 6.88 -18.75
C GLU A 890 35.80 5.48 -18.16
N THR A 891 35.60 5.28 -16.86
CA THR A 891 35.74 3.97 -16.21
C THR A 891 34.53 3.07 -16.43
N LEU A 892 33.43 3.61 -16.98
CA LEU A 892 32.18 2.91 -17.25
C LEU A 892 31.92 2.79 -18.76
N LYS A 893 31.15 1.77 -19.11
CA LYS A 893 30.56 1.56 -20.42
C LYS A 893 29.07 1.43 -20.28
N LEU A 894 28.34 2.20 -21.09
CA LEU A 894 26.90 2.05 -21.24
C LEU A 894 26.65 0.89 -22.20
N VAL A 895 25.95 -0.14 -21.74
CA VAL A 895 25.52 -1.25 -22.61
C VAL A 895 24.01 -1.24 -22.73
N TRP A 896 23.48 -1.38 -23.95
CA TRP A 896 22.04 -1.33 -24.17
C TRP A 896 21.59 -2.23 -25.32
N ILE A 897 20.32 -2.64 -25.29
CA ILE A 897 19.67 -3.41 -26.36
C ILE A 897 18.27 -2.85 -26.62
N ALA A 898 17.89 -2.75 -27.89
CA ALA A 898 16.52 -2.46 -28.30
C ALA A 898 15.63 -3.69 -28.10
N LEU A 899 14.45 -3.48 -27.55
CA LEU A 899 13.47 -4.53 -27.28
C LEU A 899 12.33 -4.39 -28.30
N GLU A 900 12.52 -4.99 -29.47
CA GLU A 900 11.45 -5.07 -30.48
C GLU A 900 10.34 -6.04 -30.02
N ARG A 901 9.08 -5.72 -30.32
CA ARG A 901 7.95 -6.64 -30.09
C ARG A 901 8.14 -7.88 -30.96
N PRO A 902 8.01 -9.10 -30.43
CA PRO A 902 7.98 -10.29 -31.27
C PRO A 902 6.80 -10.17 -32.24
N VAL A 903 7.09 -10.23 -33.55
CA VAL A 903 6.07 -10.39 -34.58
C VAL A 903 5.35 -11.70 -34.29
N GLN A 904 4.05 -11.65 -33.95
CA GLN A 904 3.24 -12.87 -33.86
C GLN A 904 3.19 -13.50 -35.26
N ALA A 905 3.95 -14.58 -35.46
CA ALA A 905 3.81 -15.41 -36.64
C ALA A 905 2.45 -16.12 -36.57
N GLY A 906 1.51 -15.74 -37.45
CA GLY A 906 0.27 -16.47 -37.65
C GLY A 906 -1.02 -15.63 -37.55
N SER A 907 -1.14 -14.58 -38.37
CA SER A 907 -2.45 -14.18 -38.90
C SER A 907 -2.39 -14.39 -40.41
N PRO A 908 -3.24 -15.24 -41.02
CA PRO A 908 -3.27 -15.35 -42.47
C PRO A 908 -3.72 -14.00 -43.06
N PRO A 909 -3.18 -13.60 -44.22
CA PRO A 909 -3.58 -12.36 -44.86
C PRO A 909 -5.07 -12.40 -45.21
N ALA A 910 -5.69 -11.22 -45.10
CA ALA A 910 -7.12 -10.96 -45.28
C ALA A 910 -7.69 -11.49 -46.60
#